data_AF-F9XFC4-F1
#
_entry.id   AF-F9XFC4-F1
#
_cell.length_a   1.000
_cell.length_b   1.000
_cell.length_c   1.000
_cell.angle_alpha   90.00
_cell.angle_beta   90.00
_cell.angle_gamma   90.00
#
_symmetry.space_group_name_H-M   'P 1'
#
loop_
_entity.id
_entity.type
_entity.pdbx_description
1 polymer ?
#
loop_
_entity_poly.entity_id
_entity_poly.type
_entity_poly.pdbx_seq_one_letter_code
_entity_poly.pdbx_strand_id
1 'polypeptide(L)'
;MTTAGLNVVALISGGKDSFFSILHCQANGHKIVALANLHPPEQDDGPVDDLESYMYQTVGHAVIPLYEQAIGLPLYRQPIAGTAVNQAKSYGPSSTSGAQDEDETESLLPLLKRVIAAHPEVNAVSSGAILSDYQRTRVESVALRIGLTPLSYLWHWPSLPPHSPTSLLEDMAAVGQDSRIVKVASGGLDDQFLWSNVADRKTIARLSKAAQRFGSPGDGAVLGEGGEYETLAVYGPASLWKGRIVVPDDGFEKVPGDAGSFSMHIAQPSVVFDDSCATVRATSLRIPPLLDARFEELQKYTSVKQQDSTPAVSHTLTTSSRTVSASINYQVSRHGSAVVISNLLGIGNTAAEQTRSIMQQMMELLTKQGHGPREVAYTIIVLRDMADFAAVNTVYGSYFQHPNPPARVTIACADVLPSSSLLSISSTSASGPREGLHVQSRSYWAPANIGPYSQAIKFSIGANDDFPSASVFIAGQIPLIPASMDLPVGANLSDEAKFVQQSVLALQHLDRIGIVMGVKQWTFGIAFVSTSALVEVNSTGKARVAQQLWDAFHRPSAPKEASADESEDFDIWHLKHGGGNSPWQKKDAEEHTSLLEQTRSLPALVVIGVDQLPRNSAIEWVGCGRTFAGDGDPQLFHLQALLHSFQGRKLSLSLQT
;
A
#
# COMPACT_ATOMS: atom_id res chain seq x y z
N MET A 1 22.68 -9.34 0.96
CA MET A 1 22.41 -10.23 -0.18
C MET A 1 21.33 -9.55 -1.00
N THR A 2 21.61 -9.15 -2.24
CA THR A 2 20.58 -8.64 -3.15
C THR A 2 19.58 -9.75 -3.42
N THR A 3 18.29 -9.47 -3.21
CA THR A 3 17.20 -10.37 -3.58
C THR A 3 17.38 -10.82 -5.03
N ALA A 4 17.29 -12.13 -5.27
CA ALA A 4 17.39 -12.67 -6.62
C ALA A 4 16.28 -12.07 -7.50
N GLY A 5 16.61 -11.73 -8.75
CA GLY A 5 15.65 -11.23 -9.72
C GLY A 5 14.49 -12.21 -9.93
N LEU A 6 13.27 -11.67 -10.05
CA LEU A 6 12.06 -12.43 -10.38
C LEU A 6 11.94 -12.62 -11.89
N ASN A 7 11.22 -13.67 -12.30
CA ASN A 7 10.83 -13.91 -13.69
C ASN A 7 9.38 -13.49 -13.85
N VAL A 8 9.16 -12.44 -14.62
CA VAL A 8 7.93 -11.64 -14.61
C VAL A 8 7.15 -11.86 -15.91
N VAL A 9 5.87 -12.15 -15.79
CA VAL A 9 4.89 -11.89 -16.86
C VAL A 9 4.33 -10.48 -16.69
N ALA A 10 4.41 -9.66 -17.73
CA ALA A 10 3.90 -8.29 -17.68
C ALA A 10 2.48 -8.23 -18.24
N LEU A 11 1.53 -7.74 -17.45
CA LEU A 11 0.19 -7.42 -17.93
C LEU A 11 0.25 -6.12 -18.72
N ILE A 12 -0.14 -6.20 -19.99
CA ILE A 12 -0.17 -5.05 -20.89
C ILE A 12 -1.59 -4.75 -21.35
N SER A 13 -1.92 -3.46 -21.37
CA SER A 13 -3.15 -2.91 -21.96
C SER A 13 -2.88 -2.21 -23.29
N GLY A 14 -1.60 -2.00 -23.64
CA GLY A 14 -1.18 -1.07 -24.69
C GLY A 14 -0.90 0.34 -24.16
N GLY A 15 -1.47 0.72 -23.01
CA GLY A 15 -1.28 2.04 -22.41
C GLY A 15 0.11 2.30 -21.82
N LYS A 16 0.36 3.59 -21.59
CA LYS A 16 1.63 4.14 -21.06
C LYS A 16 2.13 3.41 -19.80
N ASP A 17 1.22 3.04 -18.90
CA ASP A 17 1.58 2.60 -17.55
C ASP A 17 2.16 1.19 -17.55
N SER A 18 1.62 0.32 -18.41
CA SER A 18 2.07 -1.06 -18.52
C SER A 18 3.54 -1.16 -18.93
N PHE A 19 3.97 -0.36 -19.92
CA PHE A 19 5.35 -0.36 -20.40
C PHE A 19 6.31 0.37 -19.45
N PHE A 20 5.85 1.44 -18.80
CA PHE A 20 6.68 2.12 -17.80
C PHE A 20 6.90 1.22 -16.56
N SER A 21 5.88 0.47 -16.13
CA SER A 21 5.99 -0.54 -15.06
C SER A 21 7.00 -1.64 -15.40
N ILE A 22 7.10 -2.06 -16.66
CA ILE A 22 8.13 -3.01 -17.12
C ILE A 22 9.55 -2.46 -16.92
N LEU A 23 9.79 -1.18 -17.22
CA LEU A 23 11.11 -0.55 -16.99
C LEU A 23 11.49 -0.59 -15.50
N HIS A 24 10.52 -0.37 -14.61
CA HIS A 24 10.73 -0.50 -13.17
C HIS A 24 10.99 -1.94 -12.72
N CYS A 25 10.35 -2.94 -13.33
CA CYS A 25 10.69 -4.34 -13.09
C CYS A 25 12.15 -4.62 -13.48
N GLN A 26 12.59 -4.17 -14.66
CA GLN A 26 13.97 -4.33 -15.11
C GLN A 26 14.96 -3.62 -14.17
N ALA A 27 14.64 -2.41 -13.71
CA ALA A 27 15.49 -1.64 -12.81
C ALA A 27 15.63 -2.26 -11.41
N ASN A 28 14.63 -3.03 -10.96
CA ASN A 28 14.71 -3.85 -9.74
C ASN A 28 15.38 -5.22 -9.97
N GLY A 29 16.03 -5.41 -11.13
CA GLY A 29 16.78 -6.62 -11.47
C GLY A 29 15.90 -7.81 -11.86
N HIS A 30 14.64 -7.58 -12.22
CA HIS A 30 13.74 -8.64 -12.66
C HIS A 30 13.82 -8.86 -14.17
N LYS A 31 13.60 -10.11 -14.60
CA LYS A 31 13.59 -10.50 -16.01
C LYS A 31 12.16 -10.60 -16.50
N ILE A 32 11.82 -9.87 -17.56
CA ILE A 32 10.52 -10.04 -18.24
C ILE A 32 10.61 -11.26 -19.15
N VAL A 33 9.67 -12.18 -19.00
CA VAL A 33 9.63 -13.45 -19.73
C VAL A 33 8.57 -13.43 -20.84
N ALA A 34 7.40 -12.86 -20.55
CA ALA A 34 6.28 -12.84 -21.47
C ALA A 34 5.40 -11.61 -21.24
N LEU A 35 4.63 -11.25 -22.26
CA LEU A 35 3.56 -10.26 -22.21
C LEU A 35 2.22 -10.99 -22.13
N ALA A 36 1.28 -10.45 -21.37
CA ALA A 36 -0.06 -11.01 -21.23
C ALA A 36 -1.11 -9.89 -21.34
N ASN A 37 -2.16 -10.16 -22.10
CA ASN A 37 -3.22 -9.20 -22.37
C ASN A 37 -4.60 -9.88 -22.36
N LEU A 38 -5.57 -9.19 -21.75
CA LEU A 38 -6.99 -9.52 -21.86
C LEU A 38 -7.62 -8.61 -22.92
N HIS A 39 -8.50 -9.16 -23.75
CA HIS A 39 -9.14 -8.42 -24.84
C HIS A 39 -10.64 -8.73 -24.92
N PRO A 40 -11.45 -7.84 -25.53
CA PRO A 40 -12.86 -8.12 -25.79
C PRO A 40 -13.05 -9.43 -26.58
N PRO A 41 -14.16 -10.16 -26.34
CA PRO A 41 -14.50 -11.34 -27.14
C PRO A 41 -14.78 -10.94 -28.60
N GLU A 42 -14.47 -11.84 -29.54
CA GLU A 42 -14.82 -11.68 -30.95
C GLU A 42 -16.32 -11.95 -31.13
N GLN A 43 -17.07 -11.01 -31.74
CA GLN A 43 -18.46 -11.21 -32.16
C GLN A 43 -18.55 -11.38 -33.69
N ASP A 44 -19.63 -12.02 -34.17
CA ASP A 44 -19.83 -12.35 -35.60
C ASP A 44 -19.82 -11.12 -36.53
N ASP A 45 -20.10 -9.91 -36.02
CA ASP A 45 -20.09 -8.64 -36.75
C ASP A 45 -18.75 -7.86 -36.64
N GLY A 46 -17.71 -8.45 -36.05
CA GLY A 46 -16.39 -7.84 -35.84
C GLY A 46 -16.09 -7.52 -34.36
N PRO A 47 -14.89 -7.00 -34.05
CA PRO A 47 -14.52 -6.65 -32.69
C PRO A 47 -15.37 -5.48 -32.15
N VAL A 48 -15.90 -5.62 -30.94
CA VAL A 48 -16.56 -4.52 -30.22
C VAL A 48 -15.47 -3.58 -29.70
N ASP A 49 -15.35 -2.40 -30.32
CA ASP A 49 -14.30 -1.42 -29.98
C ASP A 49 -14.50 -0.75 -28.60
N ASP A 50 -15.69 -0.85 -27.99
CA ASP A 50 -16.01 -0.17 -26.73
C ASP A 50 -16.83 -1.07 -25.79
N LEU A 51 -16.19 -2.13 -25.27
CA LEU A 51 -16.73 -2.86 -24.12
C LEU A 51 -16.44 -2.06 -22.85
N GLU A 52 -17.46 -1.73 -22.06
CA GLU A 52 -17.32 -1.00 -20.79
C GLU A 52 -16.67 -1.91 -19.71
N SER A 53 -15.34 -2.00 -19.70
CA SER A 53 -14.56 -2.66 -18.65
C SER A 53 -13.90 -1.64 -17.73
N TYR A 54 -14.06 -1.81 -16.42
CA TYR A 54 -13.37 -1.00 -15.42
C TYR A 54 -11.89 -1.41 -15.25
N MET A 55 -11.54 -2.60 -15.73
CA MET A 55 -10.22 -3.19 -15.52
C MET A 55 -9.32 -3.12 -16.77
N TYR A 56 -9.88 -3.21 -17.97
CA TYR A 56 -9.09 -3.41 -19.20
C TYR A 56 -9.38 -2.36 -20.27
N GLN A 57 -8.29 -1.83 -20.85
CA GLN A 57 -8.36 -0.96 -22.01
C GLN A 57 -8.81 -1.74 -23.24
N THR A 58 -9.78 -1.19 -23.98
CA THR A 58 -10.34 -1.82 -25.19
C THR A 58 -9.97 -1.06 -26.46
N VAL A 59 -9.67 0.24 -26.37
CA VAL A 59 -9.28 1.06 -27.52
C VAL A 59 -7.83 0.80 -27.94
N GLY A 60 -7.60 0.71 -29.25
CA GLY A 60 -6.29 0.45 -29.85
C GLY A 60 -5.91 -1.03 -29.89
N HIS A 61 -6.88 -1.94 -29.75
CA HIS A 61 -6.64 -3.39 -29.70
C HIS A 61 -5.87 -3.94 -30.93
N ALA A 62 -6.02 -3.30 -32.10
CA ALA A 62 -5.32 -3.66 -33.34
C ALA A 62 -3.79 -3.57 -33.23
N VAL A 63 -3.28 -2.75 -32.32
CA VAL A 63 -1.84 -2.56 -32.11
C VAL A 63 -1.24 -3.61 -31.16
N ILE A 64 -2.06 -4.18 -30.26
CA ILE A 64 -1.58 -5.11 -29.22
C ILE A 64 -0.77 -6.28 -29.78
N PRO A 65 -1.19 -6.99 -30.86
CA PRO A 65 -0.41 -8.08 -31.43
C PRO A 65 1.00 -7.69 -31.88
N LEU A 66 1.22 -6.42 -32.24
CA LEU A 66 2.51 -5.94 -32.72
C LEU A 66 3.56 -5.84 -31.61
N TYR A 67 3.15 -5.78 -30.35
CA TYR A 67 4.11 -5.73 -29.22
C TYR A 67 4.99 -6.97 -29.15
N GLU A 68 4.53 -8.13 -29.60
CA GLU A 68 5.37 -9.32 -29.68
C GLU A 68 6.61 -9.07 -30.55
N GLN A 69 6.45 -8.39 -31.69
CA GLN A 69 7.53 -8.04 -32.59
C GLN A 69 8.32 -6.81 -32.10
N ALA A 70 7.62 -5.76 -31.67
CA ALA A 70 8.23 -4.49 -31.25
C ALA A 70 9.07 -4.63 -29.97
N ILE A 71 8.70 -5.53 -29.07
CA ILE A 71 9.43 -5.82 -27.83
C ILE A 71 10.29 -7.10 -27.97
N GLY A 72 9.87 -8.02 -28.84
CA GLY A 72 10.51 -9.32 -29.04
C GLY A 72 10.41 -10.21 -27.80
N LEU A 73 9.22 -10.28 -27.22
CA LEU A 73 8.81 -11.17 -26.12
C LEU A 73 7.48 -11.84 -26.49
N PRO A 74 7.27 -13.12 -26.12
CA PRO A 74 6.05 -13.83 -26.47
C PRO A 74 4.81 -13.16 -25.85
N LEU A 75 3.75 -13.01 -26.64
CA LEU A 75 2.50 -12.39 -26.22
C LEU A 75 1.38 -13.42 -26.08
N TYR A 76 0.81 -13.49 -24.88
CA TYR A 76 -0.35 -14.34 -24.58
C TYR A 76 -1.60 -13.49 -24.46
N ARG A 77 -2.61 -13.83 -25.25
CA ARG A 77 -3.90 -13.13 -25.28
C ARG A 77 -5.03 -14.04 -24.82
N GLN A 78 -5.99 -13.48 -24.10
CA GLN A 78 -7.18 -14.20 -23.63
C GLN A 78 -8.41 -13.30 -23.80
N PRO A 79 -9.52 -13.81 -24.36
CA PRO A 79 -10.77 -13.07 -24.39
C PRO A 79 -11.33 -12.94 -22.97
N ILE A 80 -11.87 -11.77 -22.67
CA ILE A 80 -12.62 -11.50 -21.44
C ILE A 80 -13.94 -12.25 -21.52
N ALA A 81 -14.20 -13.10 -20.54
CA ALA A 81 -15.48 -13.73 -20.30
C ALA A 81 -16.15 -13.06 -19.09
N GLY A 82 -17.48 -12.94 -19.13
CA GLY A 82 -18.26 -12.36 -18.04
C GLY A 82 -18.33 -10.83 -18.05
N THR A 83 -18.72 -10.24 -16.92
CA THR A 83 -18.86 -8.79 -16.71
C THR A 83 -18.25 -8.36 -15.37
N ALA A 84 -18.21 -7.06 -15.07
CA ALA A 84 -17.77 -6.57 -13.76
C ALA A 84 -18.84 -6.84 -12.67
N VAL A 85 -18.88 -8.09 -12.18
CA VAL A 85 -19.85 -8.56 -11.17
C VAL A 85 -19.53 -7.99 -9.79
N ASN A 86 -18.28 -8.15 -9.33
CA ASN A 86 -17.83 -7.52 -8.11
C ASN A 86 -17.26 -6.15 -8.45
N GLN A 87 -17.96 -5.09 -8.04
CA GLN A 87 -17.51 -3.70 -8.25
C GLN A 87 -16.84 -3.09 -7.02
N ALA A 88 -16.61 -3.87 -5.95
CA ALA A 88 -15.98 -3.37 -4.75
C ALA A 88 -14.49 -3.02 -4.97
N LYS A 89 -14.01 -2.07 -4.16
CA LYS A 89 -12.60 -1.63 -4.11
C LYS A 89 -11.65 -2.78 -3.73
N SER A 90 -12.10 -3.69 -2.87
CA SER A 90 -11.33 -4.85 -2.43
C SER A 90 -11.85 -6.15 -3.07
N TYR A 91 -10.93 -6.99 -3.54
CA TYR A 91 -11.23 -8.25 -4.20
C TYR A 91 -10.63 -9.46 -3.46
N GLY A 92 -11.27 -10.63 -3.56
CA GLY A 92 -10.79 -11.84 -2.89
C GLY A 92 -11.54 -13.10 -3.32
N PRO A 93 -11.04 -14.30 -2.97
CA PRO A 93 -11.49 -15.59 -3.50
C PRO A 93 -12.87 -16.07 -3.02
N SER A 94 -13.56 -15.34 -2.13
CA SER A 94 -14.79 -15.82 -1.46
C SER A 94 -16.04 -14.97 -1.71
N SER A 95 -16.10 -14.16 -2.79
CA SER A 95 -17.34 -13.48 -3.16
C SER A 95 -18.31 -14.49 -3.80
N THR A 96 -19.08 -15.21 -2.97
CA THR A 96 -20.25 -16.04 -3.33
C THR A 96 -20.07 -16.96 -4.54
N SER A 97 -19.70 -18.20 -4.25
CA SER A 97 -19.60 -19.36 -5.15
C SER A 97 -20.80 -19.47 -6.10
N GLY A 98 -20.57 -19.09 -7.37
CA GLY A 98 -21.54 -19.07 -8.46
C GLY A 98 -21.36 -17.85 -9.36
N ALA A 99 -21.34 -16.65 -8.78
CA ALA A 99 -21.24 -15.39 -9.55
C ALA A 99 -19.80 -14.96 -9.88
N GLN A 100 -18.80 -15.58 -9.24
CA GLN A 100 -17.38 -15.30 -9.48
C GLN A 100 -16.89 -15.78 -10.85
N ASP A 101 -17.37 -16.93 -11.33
CA ASP A 101 -16.98 -17.47 -12.64
C ASP A 101 -17.50 -16.59 -13.79
N GLU A 102 -18.43 -15.68 -13.50
CA GLU A 102 -18.98 -14.67 -14.40
C GLU A 102 -18.27 -13.31 -14.26
N ASP A 103 -17.28 -13.15 -13.37
CA ASP A 103 -16.54 -11.91 -13.19
C ASP A 103 -15.39 -11.79 -14.19
N GLU A 104 -15.28 -10.65 -14.87
CA GLU A 104 -14.24 -10.37 -15.88
C GLU A 104 -12.81 -10.61 -15.37
N THR A 105 -12.58 -10.41 -14.06
CA THR A 105 -11.29 -10.61 -13.40
C THR A 105 -10.81 -12.06 -13.52
N GLU A 106 -11.72 -13.03 -13.47
CA GLU A 106 -11.38 -14.45 -13.47
C GLU A 106 -10.81 -14.93 -14.81
N SER A 107 -11.01 -14.16 -15.88
CA SER A 107 -10.34 -14.39 -17.18
C SER A 107 -8.81 -14.28 -17.09
N LEU A 108 -8.28 -13.58 -16.09
CA LEU A 108 -6.84 -13.50 -15.84
C LEU A 108 -6.24 -14.83 -15.39
N LEU A 109 -7.01 -15.66 -14.69
CA LEU A 109 -6.54 -16.94 -14.16
C LEU A 109 -6.14 -17.95 -15.24
N PRO A 110 -6.99 -18.29 -16.25
CA PRO A 110 -6.59 -19.18 -17.34
C PRO A 110 -5.48 -18.58 -18.21
N LEU A 111 -5.44 -17.26 -18.39
CA LEU A 111 -4.35 -16.57 -19.10
C LEU A 111 -3.00 -16.83 -18.42
N LEU A 112 -2.89 -16.52 -17.13
CA LEU A 112 -1.65 -16.70 -16.38
C LEU A 112 -1.25 -18.16 -16.23
N LYS A 113 -2.22 -19.08 -16.08
CA LYS A 113 -1.95 -20.53 -16.08
C LYS A 113 -1.32 -21.00 -17.40
N ARG A 114 -1.77 -20.49 -18.55
CA ARG A 114 -1.16 -20.79 -19.85
C ARG A 114 0.27 -20.25 -19.95
N VAL A 115 0.51 -19.03 -19.45
CA VAL A 115 1.87 -18.46 -19.40
C VAL A 115 2.79 -19.31 -18.54
N ILE A 116 2.37 -19.70 -17.33
CA ILE A 116 3.16 -20.55 -16.42
C ILE A 116 3.42 -21.93 -17.04
N ALA A 117 2.43 -22.50 -17.73
CA ALA A 117 2.61 -23.80 -18.40
C ALA A 117 3.68 -23.74 -19.51
N ALA A 118 3.76 -22.61 -20.23
CA ALA A 118 4.78 -22.40 -21.26
C ALA A 118 6.12 -21.91 -20.70
N HIS A 119 6.10 -21.22 -19.56
CA HIS A 119 7.25 -20.64 -18.88
C HIS A 119 7.25 -20.98 -17.38
N PRO A 120 7.62 -22.22 -16.99
CA PRO A 120 7.56 -22.67 -15.59
C PRO A 120 8.46 -21.87 -14.63
N GLU A 121 9.41 -21.11 -15.15
CA GLU A 121 10.28 -20.23 -14.37
C GLU A 121 9.59 -18.95 -13.87
N VAL A 122 8.43 -18.59 -14.44
CA VAL A 122 7.66 -17.39 -14.07
C VAL A 122 7.19 -17.52 -12.62
N ASN A 123 7.50 -16.49 -11.83
CA ASN A 123 7.19 -16.44 -10.40
C ASN A 123 6.63 -15.07 -9.95
N ALA A 124 6.39 -14.16 -10.90
CA ALA A 124 5.83 -12.85 -10.63
C ALA A 124 4.98 -12.33 -11.79
N VAL A 125 4.05 -11.42 -11.48
CA VAL A 125 3.22 -10.70 -12.45
C VAL A 125 3.28 -9.20 -12.19
N SER A 126 3.46 -8.41 -13.24
CA SER A 126 3.51 -6.94 -13.16
C SER A 126 2.23 -6.29 -13.66
N SER A 127 1.75 -5.26 -12.97
CA SER A 127 0.65 -4.39 -13.39
C SER A 127 1.07 -2.92 -13.48
N GLY A 128 0.33 -2.13 -14.26
CA GLY A 128 0.53 -0.69 -14.43
C GLY A 128 -0.34 0.20 -13.54
N ALA A 129 -1.01 -0.34 -12.52
CA ALA A 129 -1.92 0.46 -11.67
C ALA A 129 -1.16 1.59 -10.96
N ILE A 130 -1.64 2.84 -11.07
CA ILE A 130 -0.99 4.02 -10.47
C ILE A 130 -1.69 4.50 -9.21
N LEU A 131 -3.03 4.59 -9.20
CA LEU A 131 -3.83 4.96 -8.01
C LEU A 131 -5.03 4.02 -7.77
N SER A 132 -5.44 3.24 -8.77
CA SER A 132 -6.59 2.35 -8.67
C SER A 132 -6.38 1.12 -7.76
N ASP A 133 -6.96 1.18 -6.55
CA ASP A 133 -7.07 0.02 -5.66
C ASP A 133 -7.93 -1.11 -6.27
N TYR A 134 -8.92 -0.76 -7.08
CA TYR A 134 -9.78 -1.71 -7.78
C TYR A 134 -8.95 -2.63 -8.68
N GLN A 135 -8.08 -2.05 -9.49
CA GLN A 135 -7.23 -2.80 -10.42
C GLN A 135 -6.17 -3.61 -9.68
N ARG A 136 -5.52 -2.98 -8.69
CA ARG A 136 -4.46 -3.61 -7.90
C ARG A 136 -4.95 -4.86 -7.17
N THR A 137 -6.03 -4.76 -6.40
CA THR A 137 -6.48 -5.87 -5.54
C THR A 137 -6.93 -7.09 -6.33
N ARG A 138 -7.45 -6.89 -7.56
CA ARG A 138 -7.79 -7.97 -8.50
C ARG A 138 -6.56 -8.72 -8.98
N VAL A 139 -5.54 -8.01 -9.46
CA VAL A 139 -4.27 -8.62 -9.88
C VAL A 139 -3.59 -9.32 -8.71
N GLU A 140 -3.55 -8.69 -7.53
CA GLU A 140 -3.01 -9.30 -6.31
C GLU A 140 -3.74 -10.60 -5.96
N SER A 141 -5.08 -10.58 -5.97
CA SER A 141 -5.89 -11.75 -5.64
C SER A 141 -5.62 -12.91 -6.60
N VAL A 142 -5.64 -12.66 -7.92
CA VAL A 142 -5.38 -13.71 -8.91
C VAL A 142 -3.96 -14.25 -8.77
N ALA A 143 -2.96 -13.37 -8.67
CA ALA A 143 -1.54 -13.73 -8.57
C ALA A 143 -1.27 -14.66 -7.38
N LEU A 144 -1.77 -14.30 -6.20
CA LEU A 144 -1.50 -15.03 -4.96
C LEU A 144 -2.12 -16.43 -4.97
N ARG A 145 -3.29 -16.62 -5.60
CA ARG A 145 -3.95 -17.95 -5.72
C ARG A 145 -3.13 -18.96 -6.53
N ILE A 146 -2.28 -18.47 -7.43
CA ILE A 146 -1.41 -19.30 -8.28
C ILE A 146 0.07 -19.17 -7.91
N GLY A 147 0.37 -18.59 -6.75
CA GLY A 147 1.74 -18.51 -6.21
C GLY A 147 2.67 -17.52 -6.91
N LEU A 148 2.13 -16.55 -7.68
CA LEU A 148 2.92 -15.48 -8.26
C LEU A 148 3.06 -14.30 -7.28
N THR A 149 4.21 -13.64 -7.31
CA THR A 149 4.44 -12.37 -6.62
C THR A 149 3.85 -11.22 -7.45
N PRO A 150 2.85 -10.46 -6.95
CA PRO A 150 2.35 -9.30 -7.67
C PRO A 150 3.30 -8.09 -7.52
N LEU A 151 3.55 -7.40 -8.63
CA LEU A 151 4.39 -6.20 -8.71
C LEU A 151 3.55 -5.03 -9.24
N SER A 152 3.54 -3.92 -8.50
CA SER A 152 2.78 -2.71 -8.83
C SER A 152 3.65 -1.49 -8.54
N TYR A 153 4.78 -1.37 -9.25
CA TYR A 153 5.78 -0.34 -8.99
C TYR A 153 5.28 1.10 -9.13
N LEU A 154 4.22 1.32 -9.91
CA LEU A 154 3.65 2.64 -10.12
C LEU A 154 2.59 3.01 -9.07
N TRP A 155 2.18 2.09 -8.21
CA TRP A 155 1.17 2.36 -7.19
C TRP A 155 1.67 3.46 -6.24
N HIS A 156 0.89 4.53 -6.16
CA HIS A 156 1.04 5.73 -5.35
C HIS A 156 2.18 6.63 -5.86
N TRP A 157 2.53 6.54 -7.14
CA TRP A 157 3.61 7.35 -7.72
C TRP A 157 3.54 8.85 -7.43
N PRO A 158 2.37 9.53 -7.54
CA PRO A 158 2.27 10.96 -7.22
C PRO A 158 2.57 11.30 -5.77
N SER A 159 2.38 10.37 -4.84
CA SER A 159 2.68 10.57 -3.41
C SER A 159 4.14 10.28 -3.06
N LEU A 160 4.95 9.86 -4.04
CA LEU A 160 6.39 9.70 -3.89
C LEU A 160 7.12 11.00 -4.31
N PRO A 161 8.32 11.27 -3.77
CA PRO A 161 9.11 12.43 -4.17
C PRO A 161 9.26 12.50 -5.69
N PRO A 162 9.07 13.66 -6.33
CA PRO A 162 8.97 15.01 -5.75
C PRO A 162 7.56 15.45 -5.29
N HIS A 163 6.62 14.53 -5.13
CA HIS A 163 5.22 14.81 -4.74
C HIS A 163 4.48 15.70 -5.75
N SER A 164 4.64 15.38 -7.04
CA SER A 164 3.97 16.11 -8.13
C SER A 164 3.00 15.21 -8.88
N PRO A 165 1.77 15.69 -9.18
CA PRO A 165 0.79 14.94 -9.97
C PRO A 165 1.21 14.71 -11.42
N THR A 166 2.19 15.47 -11.95
CA THR A 166 2.73 15.32 -13.31
C THR A 166 4.00 14.47 -13.37
N SER A 167 4.61 14.17 -12.22
CA SER A 167 5.96 13.57 -12.15
C SER A 167 6.09 12.28 -12.97
N LEU A 168 5.06 11.43 -12.97
CA LEU A 168 5.08 10.18 -13.74
C LEU A 168 5.23 10.43 -15.25
N LEU A 169 4.49 11.40 -15.80
CA LEU A 169 4.57 11.74 -17.23
C LEU A 169 5.90 12.40 -17.58
N GLU A 170 6.45 13.20 -16.67
CA GLU A 170 7.77 13.80 -16.81
C GLU A 170 8.88 12.73 -16.80
N ASP A 171 8.75 11.70 -15.96
CA ASP A 171 9.68 10.57 -15.93
C ASP A 171 9.57 9.71 -17.19
N MET A 172 8.34 9.49 -17.72
CA MET A 172 8.12 8.86 -19.01
C MET A 172 8.79 9.64 -20.15
N ALA A 173 8.68 10.98 -20.14
CA ALA A 173 9.34 11.85 -21.11
C ALA A 173 10.87 11.71 -21.03
N ALA A 174 11.41 11.66 -19.81
CA ALA A 174 12.85 11.57 -19.55
C ALA A 174 13.46 10.28 -20.14
N VAL A 175 12.78 9.15 -20.00
CA VAL A 175 13.22 7.87 -20.59
C VAL A 175 12.91 7.74 -22.08
N GLY A 176 12.27 8.75 -22.68
CA GLY A 176 11.91 8.75 -24.09
C GLY A 176 10.76 7.80 -24.43
N GLN A 177 9.86 7.52 -23.47
CA GLN A 177 8.65 6.76 -23.75
C GLN A 177 7.70 7.61 -24.60
N ASP A 178 7.27 7.04 -25.74
CA ASP A 178 6.31 7.66 -26.65
C ASP A 178 4.96 6.95 -26.51
N SER A 179 4.00 7.64 -25.89
CA SER A 179 2.66 7.11 -25.67
C SER A 179 1.62 8.12 -26.15
N ARG A 180 0.81 7.69 -27.12
CA ARG A 180 -0.14 8.54 -27.85
C ARG A 180 -1.51 8.48 -27.20
N ILE A 181 -2.17 9.61 -27.00
CA ILE A 181 -3.54 9.63 -26.51
C ILE A 181 -4.47 9.09 -27.60
N VAL A 182 -5.27 8.06 -27.30
CA VAL A 182 -6.15 7.38 -28.25
C VAL A 182 -7.63 7.46 -27.90
N LYS A 183 -7.96 7.82 -26.66
CA LYS A 183 -9.33 8.13 -26.22
C LYS A 183 -9.29 9.31 -25.27
N VAL A 184 -10.31 10.16 -25.31
CA VAL A 184 -10.59 11.19 -24.31
C VAL A 184 -12.06 11.11 -23.92
N ALA A 185 -12.35 11.15 -22.63
CA ALA A 185 -13.69 10.98 -22.06
C ALA A 185 -13.94 11.93 -20.87
N SER A 186 -13.45 13.16 -20.95
CA SER A 186 -13.64 14.19 -19.92
C SER A 186 -13.99 15.52 -20.54
N GLY A 187 -14.92 16.27 -19.92
CA GLY A 187 -15.39 17.57 -20.43
C GLY A 187 -14.30 18.66 -20.56
N GLY A 188 -13.11 18.42 -20.00
CA GLY A 188 -11.94 19.28 -20.18
C GLY A 188 -11.04 18.93 -21.37
N LEU A 189 -11.28 17.81 -22.05
CA LEU A 189 -10.42 17.27 -23.10
C LEU A 189 -11.18 17.19 -24.42
N ASP A 190 -10.58 17.74 -25.49
CA ASP A 190 -11.13 17.75 -26.84
C ASP A 190 -10.38 16.79 -27.78
N ASP A 191 -10.88 16.64 -29.01
CA ASP A 191 -10.30 15.76 -30.03
C ASP A 191 -8.89 16.20 -30.50
N GLN A 192 -8.43 17.40 -30.12
CA GLN A 192 -7.07 17.89 -30.40
C GLN A 192 -6.01 17.26 -29.49
N PHE A 193 -6.41 16.48 -28.47
CA PHE A 193 -5.46 15.68 -27.70
C PHE A 193 -5.12 14.37 -28.41
N LEU A 194 -5.99 13.86 -29.27
CA LEU A 194 -5.78 12.58 -29.95
C LEU A 194 -4.46 12.58 -30.74
N TRP A 195 -3.74 11.47 -30.64
CA TRP A 195 -2.41 11.23 -31.21
C TRP A 195 -1.27 12.13 -30.71
N SER A 196 -1.54 13.04 -29.77
CA SER A 196 -0.47 13.76 -29.06
C SER A 196 0.29 12.79 -28.15
N ASN A 197 1.61 12.94 -28.06
CA ASN A 197 2.37 12.22 -27.04
C ASN A 197 2.02 12.80 -25.66
N VAL A 198 1.53 11.93 -24.78
CA VAL A 198 1.07 12.28 -23.42
C VAL A 198 2.19 12.87 -22.57
N ALA A 199 3.42 12.44 -22.80
CA ALA A 199 4.60 12.85 -22.06
C ALA A 199 5.22 14.18 -22.58
N ASP A 200 4.74 14.72 -23.69
CA ASP A 200 5.25 16.01 -24.19
C ASP A 200 4.90 17.14 -23.22
N ARG A 201 5.87 18.01 -22.93
CA ARG A 201 5.69 19.15 -21.99
C ARG A 201 4.46 20.01 -22.30
N LYS A 202 4.15 20.22 -23.59
CA LYS A 202 2.96 20.97 -24.03
C LYS A 202 1.66 20.21 -23.72
N THR A 203 1.66 18.89 -23.94
CA THR A 203 0.51 18.02 -23.64
C THR A 203 0.27 17.96 -22.14
N ILE A 204 1.31 17.75 -21.33
CA ILE A 204 1.22 17.75 -19.86
C ILE A 204 0.61 19.07 -19.38
N ALA A 205 1.10 20.22 -19.85
CA ALA A 205 0.55 21.53 -19.45
C ALA A 205 -0.94 21.70 -19.84
N ARG A 206 -1.34 21.17 -21.00
CA ARG A 206 -2.76 21.16 -21.42
C ARG A 206 -3.61 20.25 -20.54
N LEU A 207 -3.12 19.05 -20.21
CA LEU A 207 -3.78 18.10 -19.31
C LEU A 207 -3.93 18.68 -17.90
N SER A 208 -2.87 19.26 -17.33
CA SER A 208 -2.93 19.94 -16.04
C SER A 208 -3.98 21.05 -16.01
N LYS A 209 -4.04 21.87 -17.06
CA LYS A 209 -5.05 22.93 -17.17
C LYS A 209 -6.48 22.38 -17.31
N ALA A 210 -6.65 21.26 -18.02
CA ALA A 210 -7.93 20.59 -18.15
C ALA A 210 -8.38 19.97 -16.82
N ALA A 211 -7.48 19.28 -16.13
CA ALA A 211 -7.71 18.69 -14.82
C ALA A 211 -8.06 19.76 -13.77
N GLN A 212 -7.43 20.94 -13.79
CA GLN A 212 -7.81 22.04 -12.88
C GLN A 212 -9.26 22.54 -13.04
N ARG A 213 -9.91 22.32 -14.19
CA ARG A 213 -11.28 22.80 -14.44
C ARG A 213 -12.35 21.87 -13.88
N PHE A 214 -12.07 20.57 -13.81
CA PHE A 214 -13.08 19.54 -13.54
C PHE A 214 -12.61 18.44 -12.57
N GLY A 215 -11.30 18.33 -12.36
CA GLY A 215 -10.67 17.41 -11.41
C GLY A 215 -10.35 18.11 -10.09
N SER A 216 -10.08 17.29 -9.08
CA SER A 216 -9.67 17.72 -7.75
C SER A 216 -8.15 17.54 -7.61
N PRO A 217 -7.42 18.38 -6.87
CA PRO A 217 -5.98 18.17 -6.64
C PRO A 217 -5.74 16.75 -6.08
N GLY A 218 -4.80 16.02 -6.67
CA GLY A 218 -4.38 14.69 -6.20
C GLY A 218 -5.19 13.49 -6.69
N ASP A 219 -6.27 13.68 -7.48
CA ASP A 219 -7.11 12.58 -7.99
C ASP A 219 -6.48 11.73 -9.11
N GLY A 220 -5.31 12.13 -9.60
CA GLY A 220 -4.64 11.46 -10.72
C GLY A 220 -5.29 11.71 -12.08
N ALA A 221 -6.20 12.67 -12.22
CA ALA A 221 -6.85 12.98 -13.50
C ALA A 221 -5.85 13.39 -14.58
N VAL A 222 -4.76 14.07 -14.20
CA VAL A 222 -3.65 14.40 -15.11
C VAL A 222 -2.98 13.13 -15.66
N LEU A 223 -2.99 12.03 -14.89
CA LEU A 223 -2.45 10.73 -15.27
C LEU A 223 -3.48 9.81 -15.97
N GLY A 224 -4.73 10.25 -16.11
CA GLY A 224 -5.81 9.49 -16.74
C GLY A 224 -6.44 8.41 -15.85
N GLU A 225 -6.21 8.44 -14.53
CA GLU A 225 -6.71 7.41 -13.61
C GLU A 225 -8.24 7.35 -13.49
N GLY A 226 -8.94 8.47 -13.70
CA GLY A 226 -10.41 8.53 -13.70
C GLY A 226 -11.04 8.15 -15.03
N GLY A 227 -10.25 7.63 -15.98
CA GLY A 227 -10.69 7.33 -17.35
C GLY A 227 -10.79 8.57 -18.23
N GLU A 228 -10.14 9.68 -17.85
CA GLU A 228 -10.19 10.93 -18.61
C GLU A 228 -9.61 10.77 -20.01
N TYR A 229 -8.59 9.93 -20.15
CA TYR A 229 -8.00 9.56 -21.43
C TYR A 229 -7.35 8.18 -21.38
N GLU A 230 -7.27 7.53 -22.54
CA GLU A 230 -6.50 6.31 -22.72
C GLU A 230 -5.32 6.56 -23.65
N THR A 231 -4.27 5.75 -23.51
CA THR A 231 -3.05 5.91 -24.28
C THR A 231 -2.65 4.62 -24.99
N LEU A 232 -1.76 4.76 -25.97
CA LEU A 232 -1.14 3.64 -26.65
C LEU A 232 0.36 3.92 -26.78
N ALA A 233 1.18 3.07 -26.18
CA ALA A 233 2.63 3.15 -26.33
C ALA A 233 3.02 2.67 -27.73
N VAL A 234 3.75 3.52 -28.46
CA VAL A 234 4.18 3.22 -29.84
C VAL A 234 5.69 3.07 -29.97
N TYR A 235 6.43 3.61 -28.99
CA TYR A 235 7.88 3.50 -28.92
C TYR A 235 8.39 3.79 -27.49
N GLY A 236 9.66 3.51 -27.23
CA GLY A 236 10.27 3.83 -25.96
C GLY A 236 11.77 3.49 -25.90
N PRO A 237 12.34 3.36 -24.70
CA PRO A 237 13.77 3.15 -24.54
C PRO A 237 14.24 1.79 -25.09
N ALA A 238 15.45 1.77 -25.63
CA ALA A 238 16.07 0.60 -26.27
C ALA A 238 16.32 -0.59 -25.32
N SER A 239 16.21 -0.38 -23.99
CA SER A 239 16.26 -1.48 -23.00
C SER A 239 15.02 -2.39 -23.07
N LEU A 240 13.94 -1.91 -23.69
CA LEU A 240 12.67 -2.62 -23.82
C LEU A 240 12.23 -2.73 -25.29
N TRP A 241 12.36 -1.67 -26.07
CA TRP A 241 11.84 -1.61 -27.44
C TRP A 241 12.92 -1.98 -28.47
N LYS A 242 12.58 -2.93 -29.34
CA LYS A 242 13.39 -3.36 -30.50
C LYS A 242 12.96 -2.69 -31.80
N GLY A 243 11.69 -2.30 -31.90
CA GLY A 243 11.11 -1.61 -33.05
C GLY A 243 10.08 -0.58 -32.64
N ARG A 244 9.71 0.30 -33.56
CA ARG A 244 8.67 1.31 -33.40
C ARG A 244 7.40 0.85 -34.08
N ILE A 245 6.26 1.11 -33.45
CA ILE A 245 4.95 0.95 -34.07
C ILE A 245 4.64 2.22 -34.84
N VAL A 246 4.37 2.08 -36.14
CA VAL A 246 3.98 3.17 -37.02
C VAL A 246 2.58 2.90 -37.56
N VAL A 247 1.82 3.98 -37.70
CA VAL A 247 0.50 3.98 -38.32
C VAL A 247 0.60 4.90 -39.53
N PRO A 248 0.13 4.47 -40.71
CA PRO A 248 0.17 5.31 -41.91
C PRO A 248 -0.76 6.52 -41.75
N ASP A 249 -0.51 7.60 -42.51
CA ASP A 249 -1.26 8.86 -42.37
C ASP A 249 -2.76 8.70 -42.66
N ASP A 250 -3.14 7.77 -43.53
CA ASP A 250 -4.52 7.38 -43.84
C ASP A 250 -5.09 6.31 -42.89
N GLY A 251 -4.27 5.82 -41.95
CA GLY A 251 -4.65 4.83 -40.95
C GLY A 251 -5.32 5.40 -39.69
N PHE A 252 -5.61 6.70 -39.67
CA PHE A 252 -6.24 7.37 -38.54
C PHE A 252 -7.66 7.80 -38.85
N GLU A 253 -8.61 7.31 -38.06
CA GLU A 253 -9.99 7.77 -38.10
C GLU A 253 -10.45 8.20 -36.71
N LYS A 254 -10.90 9.46 -36.60
CA LYS A 254 -11.49 9.98 -35.37
C LYS A 254 -12.93 9.51 -35.26
N VAL A 255 -13.26 8.84 -34.18
CA VAL A 255 -14.61 8.36 -33.90
C VAL A 255 -15.20 9.19 -32.75
N PRO A 256 -16.27 9.98 -32.99
CA PRO A 256 -16.98 10.64 -31.91
C PRO A 256 -17.75 9.60 -31.09
N GLY A 257 -17.62 9.66 -29.77
CA GLY A 257 -18.36 8.82 -28.82
C GLY A 257 -19.44 9.61 -28.07
N ASP A 258 -20.03 8.96 -27.08
CA ASP A 258 -21.08 9.55 -26.24
C ASP A 258 -20.54 10.64 -25.30
N ALA A 259 -21.43 11.54 -24.88
CA ALA A 259 -21.15 12.59 -23.89
C ALA A 259 -19.93 13.49 -24.21
N GLY A 260 -19.59 13.66 -25.49
CA GLY A 260 -18.45 14.48 -25.91
C GLY A 260 -17.09 13.77 -25.81
N SER A 261 -17.09 12.44 -25.68
CA SER A 261 -15.87 11.63 -25.80
C SER A 261 -15.43 11.49 -27.26
N PHE A 262 -14.14 11.26 -27.46
CA PHE A 262 -13.56 10.97 -28.77
C PHE A 262 -12.56 9.84 -28.65
N SER A 263 -12.55 8.94 -29.62
CA SER A 263 -11.57 7.86 -29.75
C SER A 263 -10.91 7.87 -31.13
N MET A 264 -9.78 7.17 -31.23
CA MET A 264 -9.03 6.99 -32.46
C MET A 264 -9.13 5.53 -32.89
N HIS A 265 -9.74 5.29 -34.05
CA HIS A 265 -9.63 4.02 -34.74
C HIS A 265 -8.31 4.00 -35.53
N ILE A 266 -7.56 2.90 -35.38
CA ILE A 266 -6.22 2.72 -35.95
C ILE A 266 -6.26 1.57 -36.96
N ALA A 267 -6.01 1.88 -38.22
CA ALA A 267 -5.95 0.91 -39.30
C ALA A 267 -4.50 0.66 -39.76
N GLN A 268 -4.21 -0.59 -40.10
CA GLN A 268 -2.94 -1.03 -40.70
C GLN A 268 -1.67 -0.61 -39.93
N PRO A 269 -1.62 -0.74 -38.60
CA PRO A 269 -0.38 -0.47 -37.87
C PRO A 269 0.70 -1.50 -38.25
N SER A 270 1.96 -1.09 -38.23
CA SER A 270 3.10 -1.97 -38.53
C SER A 270 4.29 -1.69 -37.63
N VAL A 271 5.22 -2.64 -37.53
CA VAL A 271 6.47 -2.47 -36.80
C VAL A 271 7.59 -2.15 -37.77
N VAL A 272 8.30 -1.06 -37.51
CA VAL A 272 9.51 -0.66 -38.21
C VAL A 272 10.70 -0.83 -37.27
N PHE A 273 11.74 -1.47 -37.78
CA PHE A 273 13.01 -1.62 -37.08
C PHE A 273 13.97 -0.56 -37.63
N ASP A 274 14.33 0.42 -36.80
CA ASP A 274 15.28 1.45 -37.18
C ASP A 274 16.72 0.96 -36.90
N ASP A 275 17.58 0.91 -37.93
CA ASP A 275 19.03 0.63 -37.76
C ASP A 275 19.74 1.69 -36.88
N SER A 276 19.12 2.87 -36.69
CA SER A 276 19.62 3.99 -35.90
C SER A 276 19.19 4.00 -34.43
N CYS A 277 18.64 2.90 -33.90
CA CYS A 277 18.15 2.78 -32.51
C CYS A 277 19.24 3.08 -31.43
N ALA A 278 20.51 3.23 -31.83
CA ALA A 278 21.64 3.46 -30.95
C ALA A 278 21.81 4.90 -30.37
N THR A 279 21.03 5.91 -30.78
CA THR A 279 21.42 7.32 -30.51
C THR A 279 20.54 8.17 -29.60
N VAL A 280 19.35 7.74 -29.16
CA VAL A 280 18.64 8.49 -28.12
C VAL A 280 19.21 8.07 -26.77
N ARG A 281 20.13 8.87 -26.23
CA ARG A 281 20.56 8.77 -24.82
C ARG A 281 19.38 9.17 -23.93
N ALA A 282 18.43 8.26 -23.74
CA ALA A 282 17.45 8.34 -22.68
C ALA A 282 18.18 8.62 -21.36
N THR A 283 17.69 9.56 -20.56
CA THR A 283 18.22 9.75 -19.21
C THR A 283 17.91 8.50 -18.38
N SER A 284 18.65 8.31 -17.29
CA SER A 284 18.43 7.18 -16.39
C SER A 284 17.01 7.21 -15.83
N LEU A 285 16.29 6.08 -15.91
CA LEU A 285 15.01 5.87 -15.25
C LEU A 285 15.09 6.32 -13.78
N ARG A 286 14.20 7.23 -13.36
CA ARG A 286 14.18 7.73 -11.98
C ARG A 286 13.65 6.65 -11.05
N ILE A 287 14.44 6.29 -10.05
CA ILE A 287 13.98 5.45 -8.94
C ILE A 287 13.63 6.38 -7.76
N PRO A 288 12.40 6.34 -7.23
CA PRO A 288 12.06 7.11 -6.04
C PRO A 288 13.03 6.81 -4.89
N PRO A 289 13.49 7.84 -4.15
CA PRO A 289 14.36 7.63 -3.00
C PRO A 289 13.63 6.80 -1.93
N LEU A 290 14.39 6.07 -1.12
CA LEU A 290 13.83 5.21 -0.07
C LEU A 290 13.10 6.02 1.01
N LEU A 291 13.66 7.17 1.37
CA LEU A 291 13.09 8.06 2.38
C LEU A 291 12.57 9.33 1.70
N ASP A 292 11.42 9.81 2.18
CA ASP A 292 10.92 11.14 1.82
C ASP A 292 11.79 12.20 2.49
N ALA A 293 11.84 13.41 1.92
CA ALA A 293 12.75 14.47 2.37
C ALA A 293 12.64 14.75 3.88
N ARG A 294 11.42 14.75 4.43
CA ARG A 294 11.16 14.89 5.87
C ARG A 294 11.81 13.78 6.71
N PHE A 295 11.77 12.54 6.24
CA PHE A 295 12.36 11.40 6.94
C PHE A 295 13.88 11.32 6.77
N GLU A 296 14.42 11.80 5.64
CA GLU A 296 15.87 12.02 5.50
C GLU A 296 16.38 13.07 6.50
N GLU A 297 15.65 14.19 6.65
CA GLU A 297 15.96 15.22 7.64
C GLU A 297 15.87 14.66 9.07
N LEU A 298 14.84 13.88 9.37
CA LEU A 298 14.66 13.21 10.66
C LEU A 298 15.81 12.23 10.98
N GLN A 299 16.28 11.50 9.97
CA GLN A 299 17.43 10.59 10.09
C GLN A 299 18.72 11.37 10.41
N LYS A 300 18.96 12.48 9.69
CA LYS A 300 20.13 13.36 9.91
C LYS A 300 20.10 13.98 11.30
N TYR A 301 18.96 14.54 11.71
CA TYR A 301 18.77 15.18 13.01
C TYR A 301 19.10 14.24 14.19
N THR A 302 18.56 13.02 14.13
CA THR A 302 18.76 12.01 15.18
C THR A 302 20.22 11.56 15.25
N SER A 303 20.91 11.50 14.11
CA SER A 303 22.34 11.16 14.04
C SER A 303 23.23 12.25 14.64
N VAL A 304 22.90 13.55 14.45
CA VAL A 304 23.67 14.68 14.99
C VAL A 304 23.49 14.83 16.50
N LYS A 305 22.26 14.76 17.02
CA LYS A 305 22.00 14.86 18.47
C LYS A 305 22.70 13.80 19.31
N GLN A 306 23.11 12.68 18.70
CA GLN A 306 23.90 11.66 19.37
C GLN A 306 25.39 12.01 19.48
N GLN A 307 25.94 12.77 18.54
CA GLN A 307 27.34 13.22 18.62
C GLN A 307 27.55 14.27 19.72
N ASP A 308 26.54 15.10 19.99
CA ASP A 308 26.58 16.12 21.05
C ASP A 308 26.30 15.58 22.45
N SER A 309 25.90 14.31 22.60
CA SER A 309 25.76 13.69 23.93
C SER A 309 27.13 13.25 24.47
N THR A 310 27.67 13.99 25.44
CA THR A 310 28.80 13.58 26.29
C THR A 310 28.60 12.17 26.85
N PRO A 311 29.67 11.38 27.11
CA PRO A 311 29.53 10.00 27.57
C PRO A 311 28.75 9.98 28.89
N ALA A 312 27.50 9.51 28.81
CA ALA A 312 26.63 9.44 29.97
C ALA A 312 27.19 8.42 30.96
N VAL A 313 27.28 8.87 32.21
CA VAL A 313 27.55 8.09 33.42
C VAL A 313 26.79 6.76 33.39
N SER A 314 27.43 5.68 33.85
CA SER A 314 26.81 4.35 33.96
C SER A 314 25.48 4.44 34.71
N HIS A 315 24.38 4.24 33.97
CA HIS A 315 23.04 4.13 34.53
C HIS A 315 22.76 2.66 34.81
N THR A 316 22.67 2.31 36.09
CA THR A 316 22.28 0.98 36.54
C THR A 316 20.80 0.76 36.23
N LEU A 317 20.49 -0.33 35.52
CA LEU A 317 19.13 -0.82 35.35
C LEU A 317 18.55 -1.13 36.73
N THR A 318 17.56 -0.36 37.19
CA THR A 318 16.57 -0.88 38.14
C THR A 318 15.54 -1.68 37.34
N THR A 319 15.92 -2.89 36.92
CA THR A 319 14.93 -3.95 36.71
C THR A 319 14.32 -4.23 38.08
N SER A 320 13.18 -3.59 38.36
CA SER A 320 12.27 -4.13 39.37
C SER A 320 11.86 -5.51 38.88
N SER A 321 12.57 -6.54 39.36
CA SER A 321 12.13 -7.93 39.29
C SER A 321 10.90 -8.08 40.18
N ARG A 322 9.80 -7.43 39.80
CA ARG A 322 8.49 -7.91 40.18
C ARG A 322 8.23 -9.08 39.26
N THR A 323 8.44 -10.29 39.78
CA THR A 323 7.74 -11.50 39.35
C THR A 323 6.25 -11.23 39.57
N VAL A 324 5.64 -10.46 38.67
CA VAL A 324 4.18 -10.38 38.58
C VAL A 324 3.79 -11.70 37.91
N SER A 325 3.66 -12.74 38.72
CA SER A 325 2.87 -13.91 38.38
C SER A 325 1.39 -13.50 38.38
N ALA A 326 1.02 -12.55 37.52
CA ALA A 326 -0.38 -12.34 37.20
C ALA A 326 -0.76 -13.49 36.28
N SER A 327 -1.59 -14.38 36.80
CA SER A 327 -2.32 -15.34 35.97
C SER A 327 -2.99 -14.57 34.83
N ILE A 328 -2.49 -14.76 33.61
CA ILE A 328 -3.07 -14.19 32.41
C ILE A 328 -4.37 -14.94 32.15
N ASN A 329 -5.44 -14.43 32.76
CA ASN A 329 -6.78 -14.88 32.47
C ASN A 329 -7.27 -14.11 31.25
N TYR A 330 -7.95 -14.82 30.34
CA TYR A 330 -8.61 -14.14 29.25
C TYR A 330 -9.70 -13.21 29.80
N GLN A 331 -9.93 -12.10 29.12
CA GLN A 331 -10.96 -11.14 29.50
C GLN A 331 -11.78 -10.77 28.27
N VAL A 332 -13.09 -10.61 28.47
CA VAL A 332 -13.99 -10.07 27.45
C VAL A 332 -14.56 -8.77 28.00
N SER A 333 -14.31 -7.66 27.32
CA SER A 333 -14.87 -6.35 27.65
C SER A 333 -15.63 -5.76 26.47
N ARG A 334 -16.58 -4.88 26.77
CA ARG A 334 -17.38 -4.16 25.78
C ARG A 334 -17.17 -2.66 25.96
N HIS A 335 -16.89 -1.98 24.85
CA HIS A 335 -16.67 -0.54 24.77
C HIS A 335 -17.56 0.04 23.67
N GLY A 336 -18.78 0.45 24.02
CA GLY A 336 -19.79 0.83 23.02
C GLY A 336 -20.16 -0.36 22.12
N SER A 337 -20.04 -0.17 20.80
CA SER A 337 -20.22 -1.23 19.79
C SER A 337 -18.99 -2.13 19.61
N ALA A 338 -17.89 -1.84 20.30
CA ALA A 338 -16.67 -2.62 20.22
C ALA A 338 -16.62 -3.72 21.30
N VAL A 339 -16.12 -4.89 20.91
CA VAL A 339 -15.85 -6.03 21.80
C VAL A 339 -14.36 -6.31 21.77
N VAL A 340 -13.75 -6.38 22.96
CA VAL A 340 -12.34 -6.72 23.13
C VAL A 340 -12.26 -8.07 23.83
N ILE A 341 -11.58 -9.01 23.19
CA ILE A 341 -11.23 -10.31 23.77
C ILE A 341 -9.71 -10.30 23.95
N SER A 342 -9.26 -10.40 25.19
CA SER A 342 -7.85 -10.25 25.56
C SER A 342 -7.26 -11.59 26.01
N ASN A 343 -6.03 -11.85 25.58
CA ASN A 343 -5.16 -12.91 26.07
C ASN A 343 -5.76 -14.32 26.05
N LEU A 344 -6.44 -14.72 24.96
CA LEU A 344 -6.86 -16.11 24.81
C LEU A 344 -5.64 -17.02 24.66
N LEU A 345 -5.69 -18.15 25.37
CA LEU A 345 -4.70 -19.21 25.33
C LEU A 345 -5.32 -20.47 24.71
N GLY A 346 -4.47 -21.28 24.07
CA GLY A 346 -4.89 -22.46 23.33
C GLY A 346 -4.48 -23.76 24.00
N ILE A 347 -5.24 -24.81 23.71
CA ILE A 347 -4.86 -26.19 24.05
C ILE A 347 -4.15 -26.81 22.85
N GLY A 348 -3.07 -27.53 23.09
CA GLY A 348 -2.29 -28.20 22.05
C GLY A 348 -0.81 -28.25 22.39
N ASN A 349 -0.09 -29.13 21.71
CA ASN A 349 1.36 -29.31 21.87
C ASN A 349 2.17 -28.52 20.82
N THR A 350 1.50 -28.05 19.76
CA THR A 350 2.12 -27.23 18.70
C THR A 350 1.45 -25.86 18.59
N ALA A 351 2.18 -24.87 18.05
CA ALA A 351 1.64 -23.53 17.83
C ALA A 351 0.42 -23.55 16.89
N ALA A 352 0.40 -24.44 15.90
CA ALA A 352 -0.73 -24.62 14.99
C ALA A 352 -1.99 -25.15 15.71
N GLU A 353 -1.84 -26.14 16.59
CA GLU A 353 -2.94 -26.68 17.40
C GLU A 353 -3.49 -25.63 18.37
N GLN A 354 -2.60 -24.93 19.08
CA GLN A 354 -2.99 -23.85 19.99
C GLN A 354 -3.66 -22.71 19.24
N THR A 355 -3.17 -22.32 18.06
CA THR A 355 -3.83 -21.31 17.21
C THR A 355 -5.25 -21.74 16.84
N ARG A 356 -5.45 -22.99 16.41
CA ARG A 356 -6.78 -23.51 16.05
C ARG A 356 -7.73 -23.47 17.24
N SER A 357 -7.26 -23.92 18.41
CA SER A 357 -8.02 -23.88 19.66
C SER A 357 -8.40 -22.46 20.06
N ILE A 358 -7.48 -21.50 19.96
CA ILE A 358 -7.73 -20.08 20.28
C ILE A 358 -8.74 -19.49 19.30
N MET A 359 -8.55 -19.70 18.00
CA MET A 359 -9.43 -19.13 16.97
C MET A 359 -10.85 -19.68 17.07
N GLN A 360 -11.03 -20.98 17.35
CA GLN A 360 -12.36 -21.57 17.60
C GLN A 360 -13.06 -20.88 18.79
N GLN A 361 -12.37 -20.80 19.93
CA GLN A 361 -12.90 -20.12 21.12
C GLN A 361 -13.23 -18.65 20.84
N MET A 362 -12.35 -17.94 20.12
CA MET A 362 -12.54 -16.54 19.78
C MET A 362 -13.79 -16.33 18.91
N MET A 363 -14.00 -17.17 17.89
CA MET A 363 -15.18 -17.08 17.03
C MET A 363 -16.48 -17.40 17.79
N GLU A 364 -16.46 -18.38 18.69
CA GLU A 364 -17.62 -18.66 19.56
C GLU A 364 -17.95 -17.48 20.47
N LEU A 365 -16.94 -16.85 21.08
CA LEU A 365 -17.11 -15.69 21.94
C LEU A 365 -17.62 -14.47 21.17
N LEU A 366 -17.07 -14.20 19.98
CA LEU A 366 -17.55 -13.13 19.10
C LEU A 366 -19.01 -13.36 18.69
N THR A 367 -19.36 -14.59 18.30
CA THR A 367 -20.73 -14.95 17.90
C THR A 367 -21.72 -14.72 19.04
N LYS A 368 -21.35 -15.06 20.28
CA LYS A 368 -22.17 -14.78 21.48
C LYS A 368 -22.39 -13.29 21.71
N GLN A 369 -21.53 -12.43 21.19
CA GLN A 369 -21.64 -10.97 21.26
C GLN A 369 -22.33 -10.36 20.03
N GLY A 370 -22.75 -11.17 19.06
CA GLY A 370 -23.36 -10.72 17.80
C GLY A 370 -22.36 -10.26 16.74
N HIS A 371 -21.07 -10.60 16.90
CA HIS A 371 -20.01 -10.26 15.95
C HIS A 371 -19.51 -11.53 15.24
N GLY A 372 -18.97 -11.38 14.03
CA GLY A 372 -18.32 -12.44 13.27
C GLY A 372 -16.87 -12.08 12.90
N PRO A 373 -16.23 -12.89 12.04
CA PRO A 373 -14.86 -12.66 11.57
C PRO A 373 -14.71 -11.34 10.80
N ARG A 374 -15.78 -10.87 10.13
CA ARG A 374 -15.79 -9.62 9.35
C ARG A 374 -15.79 -8.38 10.21
N GLU A 375 -16.19 -8.48 11.47
CA GLU A 375 -16.24 -7.33 12.40
C GLU A 375 -14.92 -7.17 13.16
N VAL A 376 -13.99 -8.14 13.06
CA VAL A 376 -12.68 -8.04 13.71
C VAL A 376 -11.82 -7.00 13.00
N ALA A 377 -11.46 -5.94 13.73
CA ALA A 377 -10.70 -4.80 13.22
C ALA A 377 -9.21 -4.89 13.57
N TYR A 378 -8.87 -5.44 14.73
CA TYR A 378 -7.47 -5.54 15.19
C TYR A 378 -7.21 -6.84 15.92
N THR A 379 -6.00 -7.38 15.77
CA THR A 379 -5.52 -8.54 16.51
C THR A 379 -4.10 -8.35 17.03
N ILE A 380 -3.83 -8.98 18.16
CA ILE A 380 -2.52 -8.98 18.80
C ILE A 380 -2.13 -10.44 18.98
N ILE A 381 -1.02 -10.85 18.38
CA ILE A 381 -0.47 -12.19 18.55
C ILE A 381 0.85 -12.08 19.30
N VAL A 382 0.93 -12.71 20.47
CA VAL A 382 2.18 -12.83 21.22
C VAL A 382 2.65 -14.27 21.12
N LEU A 383 3.83 -14.48 20.55
CA LEU A 383 4.46 -15.78 20.40
C LEU A 383 5.51 -15.99 21.49
N ARG A 384 5.74 -17.25 21.86
CA ARG A 384 6.90 -17.63 22.66
C ARG A 384 8.19 -17.55 21.83
N ASP A 385 8.13 -17.99 20.58
CA ASP A 385 9.24 -17.98 19.63
C ASP A 385 8.74 -17.52 18.25
N MET A 386 9.52 -16.68 17.56
CA MET A 386 9.20 -16.20 16.22
C MET A 386 9.33 -17.29 15.15
N ALA A 387 9.98 -18.43 15.45
CA ALA A 387 10.00 -19.61 14.59
C ALA A 387 8.58 -20.15 14.29
N ASP A 388 7.61 -19.95 15.19
CA ASP A 388 6.23 -20.41 15.00
C ASP A 388 5.40 -19.52 14.05
N PHE A 389 5.94 -18.38 13.60
CA PHE A 389 5.20 -17.37 12.83
C PHE A 389 4.49 -17.92 11.58
N ALA A 390 5.18 -18.76 10.80
CA ALA A 390 4.62 -19.33 9.57
C ALA A 390 3.47 -20.32 9.85
N ALA A 391 3.62 -21.16 10.88
CA ALA A 391 2.60 -22.13 11.28
C ALA A 391 1.34 -21.42 11.81
N VAL A 392 1.52 -20.38 12.63
CA VAL A 392 0.42 -19.55 13.14
C VAL A 392 -0.30 -18.82 12.02
N ASN A 393 0.43 -18.20 11.08
CA ASN A 393 -0.17 -17.49 9.94
C ASN A 393 -1.04 -18.41 9.08
N THR A 394 -0.60 -19.64 8.84
CA THR A 394 -1.35 -20.60 8.03
C THR A 394 -2.71 -20.90 8.65
N VAL A 395 -2.74 -21.20 9.96
CA VAL A 395 -4.00 -21.50 10.67
C VAL A 395 -4.84 -20.25 10.88
N TYR A 396 -4.24 -19.12 11.27
CA TYR A 396 -4.95 -17.86 11.48
C TYR A 396 -5.64 -17.38 10.19
N GLY A 397 -4.93 -17.44 9.06
CA GLY A 397 -5.44 -16.97 7.77
C GLY A 397 -6.68 -17.71 7.30
N SER A 398 -6.86 -18.99 7.66
CA SER A 398 -8.04 -19.76 7.24
C SER A 398 -9.36 -19.25 7.83
N TYR A 399 -9.32 -18.43 8.88
CA TYR A 399 -10.50 -17.83 9.50
C TYR A 399 -10.90 -16.48 8.88
N PHE A 400 -10.04 -15.86 8.07
CA PHE A 400 -10.28 -14.56 7.43
C PHE A 400 -10.23 -14.69 5.92
N GLN A 401 -11.29 -15.27 5.35
CA GLN A 401 -11.38 -15.59 3.92
C GLN A 401 -11.93 -14.44 3.07
N HIS A 402 -12.31 -13.33 3.70
CA HIS A 402 -12.78 -12.13 3.03
C HIS A 402 -11.66 -11.10 2.86
N PRO A 403 -11.75 -10.22 1.84
CA PRO A 403 -10.82 -9.11 1.68
C PRO A 403 -10.73 -8.27 2.95
N ASN A 404 -9.59 -7.63 3.16
CA ASN A 404 -9.27 -6.88 4.36
C ASN A 404 -9.38 -7.78 5.62
N PRO A 405 -8.42 -8.68 5.90
CA PRO A 405 -8.32 -9.30 7.23
C PRO A 405 -8.02 -8.23 8.31
N PRO A 406 -8.14 -8.52 9.61
CA PRO A 406 -7.87 -7.54 10.66
C PRO A 406 -6.48 -6.92 10.54
N ALA A 407 -6.31 -5.68 11.01
CA ALA A 407 -4.99 -5.15 11.28
C ALA A 407 -4.34 -5.93 12.44
N ARG A 408 -3.01 -6.03 12.45
CA ARG A 408 -2.33 -6.97 13.34
C ARG A 408 -0.95 -6.54 13.76
N VAL A 409 -0.62 -6.82 15.02
CA VAL A 409 0.78 -6.88 15.49
C VAL A 409 1.12 -8.30 15.91
N THR A 410 2.34 -8.75 15.61
CA THR A 410 2.83 -10.08 16.01
C THR A 410 4.26 -9.99 16.51
N ILE A 411 4.45 -10.30 17.79
CA ILE A 411 5.73 -10.16 18.50
C ILE A 411 6.09 -11.44 19.24
N ALA A 412 7.38 -11.71 19.44
CA ALA A 412 7.83 -12.79 20.30
C ALA A 412 8.28 -12.25 21.66
N CYS A 413 7.71 -12.78 22.73
CA CYS A 413 8.05 -12.45 24.10
C CYS A 413 7.67 -13.62 25.02
N ALA A 414 8.65 -14.39 25.46
CA ALA A 414 8.41 -15.68 26.10
C ALA A 414 7.96 -15.58 27.57
N ASP A 415 8.44 -14.58 28.30
CA ASP A 415 8.21 -14.38 29.74
C ASP A 415 6.84 -13.77 30.06
N VAL A 416 6.21 -13.10 29.10
CA VAL A 416 4.81 -12.64 29.21
C VAL A 416 3.80 -13.74 28.93
N LEU A 417 4.22 -14.98 28.68
CA LEU A 417 3.33 -16.12 28.43
C LEU A 417 3.50 -17.21 29.51
N PRO A 418 2.41 -17.83 30.00
CA PRO A 418 2.50 -18.99 30.89
C PRO A 418 3.33 -20.11 30.28
N SER A 419 4.12 -20.83 31.09
CA SER A 419 5.11 -21.80 30.59
C SER A 419 4.56 -22.87 29.64
N SER A 420 3.29 -23.26 29.78
CA SER A 420 2.61 -24.25 28.92
C SER A 420 2.08 -23.68 27.60
N SER A 421 2.05 -22.36 27.43
CA SER A 421 1.48 -21.69 26.27
C SER A 421 2.57 -21.29 25.29
N LEU A 422 2.37 -21.59 24.00
CA LEU A 422 3.26 -21.19 22.91
C LEU A 422 2.85 -19.83 22.31
N LEU A 423 1.58 -19.46 22.46
CA LEU A 423 1.08 -18.17 22.01
C LEU A 423 -0.15 -17.70 22.80
N SER A 424 -0.45 -16.42 22.68
CA SER A 424 -1.75 -15.84 22.99
C SER A 424 -2.27 -14.99 21.82
N ILE A 425 -3.59 -14.92 21.67
CA ILE A 425 -4.23 -14.02 20.70
C ILE A 425 -5.25 -13.15 21.42
N SER A 426 -5.23 -11.86 21.10
CA SER A 426 -6.29 -10.91 21.47
C SER A 426 -6.93 -10.35 20.21
N SER A 427 -8.20 -9.98 20.29
CA SER A 427 -8.94 -9.36 19.19
C SER A 427 -9.78 -8.20 19.66
N THR A 428 -9.85 -7.17 18.82
CA THR A 428 -10.84 -6.11 18.91
C THR A 428 -11.74 -6.19 17.69
N SER A 429 -13.05 -6.27 17.92
CA SER A 429 -14.06 -6.21 16.88
C SER A 429 -15.00 -5.03 17.12
N ALA A 430 -15.56 -4.47 16.05
CA ALA A 430 -16.50 -3.37 16.13
C ALA A 430 -17.62 -3.59 15.11
N SER A 431 -18.85 -3.40 15.56
CA SER A 431 -20.00 -3.40 14.67
C SER A 431 -20.03 -2.06 13.91
N GLY A 432 -20.06 -2.12 12.57
CA GLY A 432 -20.15 -0.93 11.71
C GLY A 432 -19.38 -1.07 10.39
N PRO A 433 -19.48 -0.07 9.51
CA PRO A 433 -18.70 -0.03 8.29
C PRO A 433 -17.21 0.05 8.63
N ARG A 434 -16.42 -0.73 7.89
CA ARG A 434 -14.97 -0.80 8.00
C ARG A 434 -14.35 -0.64 6.62
N GLU A 435 -13.22 0.05 6.58
CA GLU A 435 -12.37 0.14 5.41
C GLU A 435 -10.98 -0.39 5.79
N GLY A 436 -10.38 -1.22 4.93
CA GLY A 436 -9.04 -1.73 5.15
C GLY A 436 -8.07 -1.29 4.07
N LEU A 437 -6.82 -1.05 4.47
CA LEU A 437 -5.70 -0.99 3.55
C LEU A 437 -4.95 -2.32 3.64
N HIS A 438 -4.99 -3.06 2.54
CA HIS A 438 -4.33 -4.36 2.42
C HIS A 438 -3.45 -4.35 1.16
N VAL A 439 -2.16 -4.11 1.36
CA VAL A 439 -1.14 -4.07 0.29
C VAL A 439 -0.44 -5.40 0.21
N GLN A 440 -0.50 -6.06 -0.95
CA GLN A 440 0.08 -7.38 -1.17
C GLN A 440 1.08 -7.43 -2.33
N SER A 441 1.13 -6.38 -3.15
CA SER A 441 2.11 -6.18 -4.21
C SER A 441 3.37 -5.47 -3.74
N ARG A 442 4.50 -5.75 -4.42
CA ARG A 442 5.72 -4.95 -4.25
C ARG A 442 5.59 -3.63 -5.03
N SER A 443 5.91 -2.52 -4.38
CA SER A 443 5.93 -1.17 -4.97
C SER A 443 7.03 -0.32 -4.34
N TYR A 444 7.12 0.96 -4.69
CA TYR A 444 8.00 1.91 -3.98
C TYR A 444 7.34 2.56 -2.76
N TRP A 445 6.03 2.42 -2.60
CA TRP A 445 5.25 3.18 -1.62
C TRP A 445 5.20 2.54 -0.23
N ALA A 446 4.74 1.29 -0.13
CA ALA A 446 4.66 0.58 1.15
C ALA A 446 5.04 -0.89 1.00
N PRO A 447 5.60 -1.52 2.04
CA PRO A 447 5.91 -2.93 1.99
C PRO A 447 4.63 -3.77 1.89
N ALA A 448 4.69 -4.82 1.07
CA ALA A 448 3.66 -5.83 1.02
C ALA A 448 3.50 -6.50 2.40
N ASN A 449 2.29 -6.95 2.72
CA ASN A 449 2.03 -7.69 3.93
C ASN A 449 2.84 -9.00 3.96
N ILE A 450 3.43 -9.33 5.11
CA ILE A 450 4.19 -10.58 5.30
C ILE A 450 3.35 -11.70 5.94
N GLY A 451 2.04 -11.51 6.00
CA GLY A 451 1.10 -12.44 6.62
C GLY A 451 -0.35 -12.03 6.39
N PRO A 452 -1.32 -12.83 6.86
CA PRO A 452 -2.75 -12.64 6.60
C PRO A 452 -3.36 -11.53 7.47
N TYR A 453 -2.95 -10.29 7.27
CA TYR A 453 -3.44 -9.10 7.98
C TYR A 453 -3.41 -7.87 7.07
N SER A 454 -4.28 -6.90 7.36
CA SER A 454 -4.28 -5.59 6.70
C SER A 454 -3.28 -4.65 7.38
N GLN A 455 -2.64 -3.76 6.63
CA GLN A 455 -1.79 -2.71 7.18
C GLN A 455 -2.56 -1.77 8.10
N ALA A 456 -3.83 -1.50 7.80
CA ALA A 456 -4.69 -0.71 8.67
C ALA A 456 -6.16 -1.06 8.48
N ILE A 457 -6.95 -0.89 9.54
CA ILE A 457 -8.41 -0.91 9.51
C ILE A 457 -8.93 0.41 10.08
N LYS A 458 -9.69 1.14 9.26
CA LYS A 458 -10.50 2.27 9.65
C LYS A 458 -11.91 1.78 9.96
N PHE A 459 -12.47 2.20 11.08
CA PHE A 459 -13.79 1.78 11.52
C PHE A 459 -14.47 2.87 12.33
N SER A 460 -15.80 2.91 12.26
CA SER A 460 -16.64 3.86 12.98
C SER A 460 -17.08 3.29 14.33
N ILE A 461 -17.03 4.12 15.38
CA ILE A 461 -17.40 3.71 16.76
C ILE A 461 -18.77 4.29 17.17
N GLY A 462 -19.31 5.28 16.44
CA GLY A 462 -20.60 5.92 16.72
C GLY A 462 -21.80 5.21 16.08
N ALA A 463 -22.93 5.19 16.78
CA ALA A 463 -24.19 4.56 16.34
C ALA A 463 -25.19 5.52 15.66
N ASN A 464 -24.83 6.78 15.40
CA ASN A 464 -25.69 7.76 14.73
C ASN A 464 -25.14 8.12 13.34
N ASP A 465 -26.05 8.10 12.36
CA ASP A 465 -25.84 8.17 10.91
C ASP A 465 -25.41 9.55 10.34
N ASP A 466 -24.96 10.50 11.15
CA ASP A 466 -24.50 11.83 10.70
C ASP A 466 -22.99 12.02 10.97
N PHE A 467 -22.11 11.52 10.06
CA PHE A 467 -20.66 11.78 9.76
C PHE A 467 -19.66 12.33 10.85
N PRO A 468 -18.32 12.03 10.84
CA PRO A 468 -17.54 10.87 10.38
C PRO A 468 -16.38 10.51 11.37
N SER A 469 -16.68 10.27 12.65
CA SER A 469 -15.63 10.01 13.66
C SER A 469 -15.12 8.56 13.59
N ALA A 470 -14.16 8.29 12.71
CA ALA A 470 -13.54 6.98 12.58
C ALA A 470 -12.21 6.88 13.36
N SER A 471 -11.98 5.71 13.93
CA SER A 471 -10.67 5.33 14.47
C SER A 471 -9.93 4.50 13.42
N VAL A 472 -8.61 4.69 13.36
CA VAL A 472 -7.73 3.97 12.45
C VAL A 472 -6.76 3.17 13.30
N PHE A 473 -6.86 1.85 13.20
CA PHE A 473 -5.91 0.93 13.81
C PHE A 473 -4.89 0.50 12.77
N ILE A 474 -3.62 0.82 13.01
CA ILE A 474 -2.52 0.50 12.11
C ILE A 474 -1.75 -0.70 12.68
N ALA A 475 -1.56 -1.70 11.84
CA ALA A 475 -0.77 -2.89 12.11
C ALA A 475 0.69 -2.53 12.41
N GLY A 476 1.44 -3.49 12.94
CA GLY A 476 2.86 -3.30 13.15
C GLY A 476 3.63 -3.10 11.84
N GLN A 477 4.39 -2.00 11.77
CA GLN A 477 5.21 -1.60 10.63
C GLN A 477 6.67 -1.91 10.93
N ILE A 478 7.23 -2.85 10.16
CA ILE A 478 8.65 -3.21 10.18
C ILE A 478 9.39 -2.54 9.01
N PRO A 479 10.71 -2.31 9.12
CA PRO A 479 11.46 -1.50 8.16
C PRO A 479 11.88 -2.29 6.93
N LEU A 480 10.93 -2.85 6.20
CA LEU A 480 11.23 -3.46 4.90
C LEU A 480 11.35 -2.37 3.85
N ILE A 481 12.33 -2.51 2.96
CA ILE A 481 12.40 -1.74 1.72
C ILE A 481 11.22 -2.20 0.84
N PRO A 482 10.25 -1.32 0.51
CA PRO A 482 9.02 -1.73 -0.18
C PRO A 482 9.25 -2.51 -1.48
N ALA A 483 10.23 -2.08 -2.27
CA ALA A 483 10.49 -2.63 -3.60
C ALA A 483 11.10 -4.04 -3.56
N SER A 484 11.91 -4.36 -2.55
CA SER A 484 12.64 -5.63 -2.46
C SER A 484 12.09 -6.58 -1.39
N MET A 485 11.36 -6.05 -0.40
CA MET A 485 10.93 -6.78 0.80
C MET A 485 12.07 -7.27 1.70
N ASP A 486 13.25 -6.64 1.58
CA ASP A 486 14.43 -6.85 2.41
C ASP A 486 14.53 -5.80 3.53
N LEU A 487 15.22 -6.13 4.62
CA LEU A 487 15.62 -5.13 5.60
C LEU A 487 16.76 -4.26 5.03
N PRO A 488 16.86 -2.96 5.38
CA PRO A 488 17.96 -2.13 4.95
C PRO A 488 19.28 -2.68 5.53
N VAL A 489 20.18 -3.08 4.64
CA VAL A 489 21.50 -3.63 5.00
C VAL A 489 22.56 -2.54 4.87
N GLY A 490 22.82 -1.82 5.94
CA GLY A 490 24.00 -0.95 6.03
C GLY A 490 25.23 -1.75 6.44
N ALA A 491 25.87 -2.47 5.51
CA ALA A 491 27.04 -3.31 5.84
C ALA A 491 28.19 -2.52 6.48
N ASN A 492 28.31 -1.23 6.18
CA ASN A 492 29.34 -0.32 6.69
C ASN A 492 28.83 0.66 7.76
N LEU A 493 27.58 0.52 8.22
CA LEU A 493 27.02 1.38 9.26
C LEU A 493 27.33 0.81 10.66
N SER A 494 27.47 1.68 11.66
CA SER A 494 27.44 1.24 13.06
C SER A 494 26.07 0.65 13.39
N ASP A 495 26.00 -0.14 14.44
CA ASP A 495 24.75 -0.76 14.87
C ASP A 495 23.70 0.31 15.27
N GLU A 496 24.11 1.40 15.88
CA GLU A 496 23.26 2.56 16.16
C GLU A 496 22.71 3.18 14.88
N ALA A 497 23.56 3.41 13.87
CA ALA A 497 23.13 3.97 12.60
C ALA A 497 22.17 3.03 11.84
N LYS A 498 22.39 1.70 11.90
CA LYS A 498 21.44 0.71 11.39
C LYS A 498 20.10 0.78 12.14
N PHE A 499 20.14 0.93 13.47
CA PHE A 499 18.92 1.06 14.27
C PHE A 499 18.14 2.33 13.91
N VAL A 500 18.81 3.47 13.76
CA VAL A 500 18.19 4.74 13.35
C VAL A 500 17.58 4.61 11.95
N GLN A 501 18.30 4.04 10.98
CA GLN A 501 17.78 3.81 9.64
C GLN A 501 16.53 2.93 9.64
N GLN A 502 16.56 1.82 10.38
CA GLN A 502 15.40 0.96 10.56
C GLN A 502 14.24 1.68 11.25
N SER A 503 14.51 2.44 12.31
CA SER A 503 13.47 3.16 13.05
C SER A 503 12.78 4.23 12.22
N VAL A 504 13.53 4.97 11.41
CA VAL A 504 13.01 6.01 10.50
C VAL A 504 12.20 5.39 9.38
N LEU A 505 12.70 4.34 8.74
CA LEU A 505 11.99 3.69 7.62
C LEU A 505 10.65 3.09 8.07
N ALA A 506 10.63 2.40 9.22
CA ALA A 506 9.39 1.86 9.76
C ALA A 506 8.40 2.96 10.18
N LEU A 507 8.89 4.11 10.67
CA LEU A 507 8.05 5.25 11.02
C LEU A 507 7.46 5.94 9.77
N GLN A 508 8.22 6.00 8.67
CA GLN A 508 7.70 6.47 7.38
C GLN A 508 6.57 5.58 6.86
N HIS A 509 6.69 4.26 6.99
CA HIS A 509 5.60 3.34 6.62
C HIS A 509 4.34 3.62 7.44
N LEU A 510 4.49 3.84 8.75
CA LEU A 510 3.39 4.22 9.63
C LEU A 510 2.72 5.53 9.17
N ASP A 511 3.50 6.55 8.83
CA ASP A 511 3.01 7.85 8.37
C ASP A 511 2.26 7.75 7.04
N ARG A 512 2.86 7.10 6.02
CA ARG A 512 2.23 6.89 4.71
C ARG A 512 0.89 6.18 4.83
N ILE A 513 0.81 5.13 5.66
CA ILE A 513 -0.45 4.43 5.94
C ILE A 513 -1.43 5.36 6.65
N GLY A 514 -0.97 6.15 7.63
CA GLY A 514 -1.80 7.14 8.32
C GLY A 514 -2.43 8.14 7.36
N ILE A 515 -1.65 8.70 6.43
CA ILE A 515 -2.10 9.67 5.42
C ILE A 515 -3.19 9.05 4.54
N VAL A 516 -2.94 7.88 3.94
CA VAL A 516 -3.92 7.21 3.05
C VAL A 516 -5.19 6.78 3.79
N MET A 517 -5.09 6.42 5.06
CA MET A 517 -6.25 6.10 5.89
C MET A 517 -6.97 7.34 6.44
N GLY A 518 -6.49 8.55 6.10
CA GLY A 518 -7.10 9.82 6.49
C GLY A 518 -6.89 10.19 7.95
N VAL A 519 -5.82 9.71 8.60
CA VAL A 519 -5.48 10.10 9.99
C VAL A 519 -5.17 11.59 10.04
N LYS A 520 -6.02 12.35 10.71
CA LYS A 520 -5.83 13.79 10.98
C LYS A 520 -5.18 14.04 12.34
N GLN A 521 -5.33 13.10 13.27
CA GLN A 521 -4.76 13.19 14.61
C GLN A 521 -4.27 11.82 15.09
N TRP A 522 -2.97 11.70 15.35
CA TRP A 522 -2.39 10.55 16.06
C TRP A 522 -2.79 10.59 17.53
N THR A 523 -3.19 9.44 18.06
CA THR A 523 -3.66 9.32 19.45
C THR A 523 -2.67 8.61 20.35
N PHE A 524 -1.93 7.65 19.80
CA PHE A 524 -0.98 6.83 20.55
C PHE A 524 -0.03 6.09 19.62
N GLY A 525 1.19 5.86 20.10
CA GLY A 525 2.20 5.04 19.44
C GLY A 525 2.78 3.98 20.37
N ILE A 526 3.16 2.84 19.79
CA ILE A 526 4.03 1.85 20.45
C ILE A 526 5.23 1.58 19.54
N ALA A 527 6.43 1.62 20.13
CA ALA A 527 7.64 1.11 19.50
C ALA A 527 8.04 -0.19 20.19
N PHE A 528 7.88 -1.33 19.50
CA PHE A 528 8.47 -2.58 19.95
C PHE A 528 9.92 -2.63 19.49
N VAL A 529 10.86 -2.81 20.41
CA VAL A 529 12.29 -2.89 20.11
C VAL A 529 12.82 -4.27 20.46
N SER A 530 13.49 -4.90 19.51
CA SER A 530 14.03 -6.25 19.69
C SER A 530 15.30 -6.22 20.55
N THR A 531 15.34 -7.05 21.58
CA THR A 531 16.51 -7.28 22.44
C THR A 531 17.50 -8.27 21.82
N SER A 532 17.06 -9.12 20.88
CA SER A 532 17.86 -10.15 20.20
C SER A 532 18.20 -9.81 18.73
N ALA A 533 17.83 -8.63 18.22
CA ALA A 533 18.10 -8.27 16.83
C ALA A 533 19.60 -8.22 16.50
N LEU A 534 19.94 -8.30 15.20
CA LEU A 534 21.29 -8.20 14.62
C LEU A 534 22.05 -6.90 14.91
N VAL A 535 21.53 -6.05 15.77
CA VAL A 535 21.98 -4.69 16.06
C VAL A 535 22.18 -4.57 17.57
N GLU A 536 23.45 -4.57 18.00
CA GLU A 536 23.88 -4.62 19.41
C GLU A 536 23.87 -3.26 20.10
N VAL A 537 22.76 -2.52 19.98
CA VAL A 537 22.54 -1.30 20.78
C VAL A 537 21.82 -1.69 22.07
N ASN A 538 22.29 -1.17 23.22
CA ASN A 538 21.62 -1.40 24.49
C ASN A 538 20.15 -0.91 24.46
N SER A 539 19.27 -1.58 25.20
CA SER A 539 17.81 -1.34 25.13
C SER A 539 17.44 0.11 25.47
N THR A 540 18.20 0.76 26.38
CA THR A 540 17.99 2.17 26.75
C THR A 540 18.31 3.13 25.60
N GLY A 541 19.36 2.87 24.84
CA GLY A 541 19.73 3.63 23.65
C GLY A 541 18.67 3.51 22.56
N LYS A 542 18.20 2.28 22.30
CA LYS A 542 17.08 2.01 21.36
C LYS A 542 15.82 2.79 21.76
N ALA A 543 15.45 2.78 23.05
CA ALA A 543 14.29 3.51 23.55
C ALA A 543 14.43 5.03 23.42
N ARG A 544 15.63 5.57 23.68
CA ARG A 544 15.92 7.00 23.48
C ARG A 544 15.74 7.42 22.02
N VAL A 545 16.25 6.63 21.09
CA VAL A 545 16.10 6.90 19.64
C VAL A 545 14.63 6.89 19.24
N ALA A 546 13.87 5.87 19.65
CA ALA A 546 12.44 5.79 19.36
C ALA A 546 11.68 7.03 19.89
N GLN A 547 11.95 7.45 21.13
CA GLN A 547 11.33 8.65 21.71
C GLN A 547 11.70 9.92 20.93
N GLN A 548 12.98 10.11 20.63
CA GLN A 548 13.45 11.28 19.87
C GLN A 548 12.79 11.38 18.49
N LEU A 549 12.68 10.24 17.79
CA LEU A 549 12.05 10.16 16.49
C LEU A 549 10.56 10.48 16.56
N TRP A 550 9.84 9.92 17.54
CA TRP A 550 8.42 10.18 17.72
C TRP A 550 8.12 11.64 18.06
N ASP A 551 8.91 12.23 18.96
CA ASP A 551 8.77 13.64 19.33
C ASP A 551 9.05 14.55 18.11
N ALA A 552 10.10 14.27 17.35
CA ALA A 552 10.46 15.05 16.17
C ALA A 552 9.47 14.85 15.01
N PHE A 553 8.90 13.65 14.86
CA PHE A 553 7.84 13.36 13.89
C PHE A 553 6.58 14.20 14.17
N HIS A 554 6.20 14.40 15.43
CA HIS A 554 5.00 15.20 15.77
C HIS A 554 5.25 16.71 15.90
N ARG A 555 6.51 17.16 15.84
CA ARG A 555 6.78 18.60 15.81
C ARG A 555 6.47 19.16 14.43
N PRO A 556 5.81 20.33 14.35
CA PRO A 556 5.65 21.00 13.07
C PRO A 556 7.02 21.33 12.49
N SER A 557 7.24 20.95 11.22
CA SER A 557 8.36 21.46 10.43
C SER A 557 8.28 22.99 10.43
N ALA A 558 9.37 23.69 10.68
CA ALA A 558 9.37 25.17 10.64
C ALA A 558 8.78 25.63 9.30
N PRO A 559 7.85 26.62 9.28
CA PRO A 559 7.24 27.06 8.04
C PRO A 559 8.33 27.56 7.10
N LYS A 560 8.51 26.88 5.97
CA LYS A 560 9.18 27.47 4.82
C LYS A 560 8.24 28.56 4.29
N GLU A 561 8.78 29.73 3.97
CA GLU A 561 8.03 30.83 3.36
C GLU A 561 7.11 30.27 2.26
N ALA A 562 5.80 30.41 2.46
CA ALA A 562 4.79 29.82 1.60
C ALA A 562 4.91 30.39 0.18
N SER A 563 5.40 29.57 -0.76
CA SER A 563 4.92 29.67 -2.13
C SER A 563 3.52 29.08 -2.13
N ALA A 564 2.52 29.92 -2.40
CA ALA A 564 1.12 29.53 -2.51
C ALA A 564 0.98 28.35 -3.49
N ASP A 565 0.75 27.14 -2.96
CA ASP A 565 0.09 25.99 -3.59
C ASP A 565 0.23 24.78 -2.65
N GLU A 566 -0.46 24.80 -1.50
CA GLU A 566 -0.72 23.60 -0.70
C GLU A 566 -2.23 23.45 -0.55
N SER A 567 -2.85 22.77 -1.53
CA SER A 567 -4.25 22.38 -1.47
C SER A 567 -4.37 21.04 -0.74
N GLU A 568 -5.11 21.05 0.37
CA GLU A 568 -5.41 19.91 1.23
C GLU A 568 -5.92 18.70 0.43
N ASP A 569 -5.21 17.57 0.52
CA ASP A 569 -5.57 16.29 -0.10
C ASP A 569 -6.90 15.76 0.48
N PHE A 570 -7.92 15.75 -0.38
CA PHE A 570 -9.24 15.18 -0.14
C PHE A 570 -9.50 14.11 -1.20
N ASP A 571 -9.49 12.84 -0.78
CA ASP A 571 -9.81 11.70 -1.64
C ASP A 571 -11.34 11.61 -1.84
N ILE A 572 -11.80 12.09 -2.99
CA ILE A 572 -13.22 12.19 -3.37
C ILE A 572 -13.58 11.16 -4.46
N TRP A 573 -13.02 9.94 -4.42
CA TRP A 573 -13.68 8.82 -5.11
C TRP A 573 -14.98 8.40 -4.38
N HIS A 574 -15.10 8.74 -3.08
CA HIS A 574 -16.20 8.36 -2.20
C HIS A 574 -17.49 9.21 -2.36
N LEU A 575 -17.45 10.38 -3.04
CA LEU A 575 -18.69 11.15 -3.31
C LEU A 575 -19.50 10.59 -4.48
N LYS A 576 -18.85 9.93 -5.45
CA LYS A 576 -19.54 9.55 -6.70
C LYS A 576 -20.46 8.32 -6.54
N HIS A 577 -20.31 7.58 -5.43
CA HIS A 577 -21.08 6.36 -5.13
C HIS A 577 -21.74 6.35 -3.72
N GLY A 578 -21.66 7.45 -2.96
CA GLY A 578 -22.37 7.62 -1.69
C GLY A 578 -23.52 8.61 -1.86
N GLY A 579 -24.77 8.13 -1.88
CA GLY A 579 -25.95 8.98 -2.10
C GLY A 579 -26.17 10.01 -0.98
N GLY A 580 -26.38 11.27 -1.36
CA GLY A 580 -26.87 12.33 -0.47
C GLY A 580 -26.55 13.75 -0.98
N ASN A 581 -27.59 14.53 -1.27
CA ASN A 581 -27.56 15.89 -1.83
C ASN A 581 -26.70 16.91 -1.04
N SER A 582 -25.95 17.75 -1.76
CA SER A 582 -25.40 19.03 -1.27
C SER A 582 -26.47 20.14 -1.33
N PRO A 583 -26.39 21.18 -0.47
CA PRO A 583 -25.84 22.44 -0.99
C PRO A 583 -24.95 23.23 -0.01
N TRP A 584 -23.75 23.56 -0.50
CA TRP A 584 -22.92 24.76 -0.29
C TRP A 584 -23.37 25.82 0.74
N GLN A 585 -22.51 26.08 1.74
CA GLN A 585 -22.33 27.41 2.32
C GLN A 585 -20.84 27.66 2.66
N LYS A 586 -20.26 28.69 2.01
CA LYS A 586 -18.98 29.30 2.36
C LYS A 586 -19.14 30.21 3.57
N LYS A 587 -18.38 30.00 4.65
CA LYS A 587 -17.65 31.04 5.40
C LYS A 587 -16.91 30.48 6.63
N ASP A 588 -15.84 31.17 7.00
CA ASP A 588 -15.06 31.12 8.27
C ASP A 588 -13.81 30.23 8.31
N ALA A 589 -12.84 30.53 7.44
CA ALA A 589 -11.49 29.92 7.47
C ALA A 589 -10.37 30.86 7.96
N GLU A 590 -10.66 32.11 8.36
CA GLU A 590 -9.61 33.10 8.69
C GLU A 590 -9.47 33.44 10.18
N GLU A 591 -10.36 33.01 11.07
CA GLU A 591 -10.27 33.33 12.52
C GLU A 591 -9.75 32.18 13.42
N HIS A 592 -9.58 30.95 12.91
CA HIS A 592 -9.19 29.80 13.74
C HIS A 592 -7.69 29.48 13.80
N THR A 593 -6.87 30.08 12.93
CA THR A 593 -5.45 29.73 12.79
C THR A 593 -4.54 30.33 13.86
N SER A 594 -4.98 31.36 14.60
CA SER A 594 -4.11 32.09 15.54
C SER A 594 -4.26 31.71 17.02
N LEU A 595 -5.25 30.88 17.39
CA LEU A 595 -5.52 30.51 18.79
C LEU A 595 -5.37 29.00 19.10
N LEU A 596 -5.19 28.15 18.08
CA LEU A 596 -5.11 26.68 18.25
C LEU A 596 -3.68 26.12 18.30
N GLU A 597 -2.65 26.96 18.09
CA GLU A 597 -1.25 26.52 18.04
C GLU A 597 -0.59 26.36 19.42
N GLN A 598 -1.24 26.73 20.52
CA GLN A 598 -0.57 26.84 21.83
C GLN A 598 -0.75 25.66 22.81
N THR A 599 -1.50 24.59 22.50
CA THR A 599 -1.78 23.53 23.52
C THR A 599 -1.99 22.09 23.00
N ARG A 600 -1.47 21.69 21.83
CA ARG A 600 -1.52 20.24 21.49
C ARG A 600 -0.40 19.48 22.20
N SER A 601 -0.76 18.68 23.20
CA SER A 601 0.14 17.69 23.81
C SER A 601 0.58 16.66 22.76
N LEU A 602 1.86 16.29 22.79
CA LEU A 602 2.38 15.25 21.89
C LEU A 602 1.62 13.94 22.14
N PRO A 603 1.23 13.19 21.09
CA PRO A 603 0.62 11.88 21.25
C PRO A 603 1.51 10.97 22.10
N ALA A 604 0.91 10.24 23.03
CA ALA A 604 1.67 9.41 23.94
C ALA A 604 2.39 8.26 23.20
N LEU A 605 3.62 7.97 23.63
CA LEU A 605 4.43 6.85 23.16
C LEU A 605 4.74 5.89 24.29
N VAL A 606 4.71 4.59 24.01
CA VAL A 606 5.31 3.57 24.88
C VAL A 606 6.34 2.77 24.09
N VAL A 607 7.55 2.65 24.65
CA VAL A 607 8.58 1.76 24.11
C VAL A 607 8.60 0.46 24.89
N ILE A 608 8.54 -0.67 24.19
CA ILE A 608 8.46 -2.02 24.78
C ILE A 608 9.61 -2.88 24.25
N GLY A 609 10.41 -3.44 25.15
CA GLY A 609 11.44 -4.42 24.79
C GLY A 609 10.84 -5.82 24.58
N VAL A 610 11.04 -6.40 23.40
CA VAL A 610 10.57 -7.74 23.04
C VAL A 610 11.74 -8.64 22.65
N ASP A 611 11.54 -9.95 22.68
CA ASP A 611 12.63 -10.89 22.40
C ASP A 611 12.98 -10.88 20.92
N GLN A 612 11.97 -11.02 20.04
CA GLN A 612 12.16 -10.98 18.59
C GLN A 612 10.95 -10.35 17.87
N LEU A 613 11.21 -9.81 16.68
CA LEU A 613 10.24 -9.23 15.77
C LEU A 613 10.21 -9.99 14.44
N PRO A 614 9.13 -9.88 13.66
CA PRO A 614 9.06 -10.52 12.34
C PRO A 614 10.23 -10.14 11.45
N ARG A 615 10.72 -11.09 10.65
CA ARG A 615 11.92 -10.93 9.79
C ARG A 615 13.20 -10.53 10.55
N ASN A 616 13.23 -10.67 11.87
CA ASN A 616 14.33 -10.24 12.73
C ASN A 616 14.62 -8.73 12.62
N SER A 617 13.59 -7.91 12.44
CA SER A 617 13.74 -6.45 12.49
C SER A 617 14.17 -5.98 13.87
N ALA A 618 14.83 -4.82 13.93
CA ALA A 618 15.23 -4.22 15.21
C ALA A 618 14.10 -3.47 15.91
N ILE A 619 13.10 -3.03 15.13
CA ILE A 619 11.98 -2.22 15.60
C ILE A 619 10.71 -2.51 14.78
N GLU A 620 9.55 -2.37 15.42
CA GLU A 620 8.22 -2.39 14.83
C GLU A 620 7.39 -1.25 15.44
N TRP A 621 6.84 -0.37 14.59
CA TRP A 621 5.96 0.72 15.01
C TRP A 621 4.50 0.31 14.90
N VAL A 622 3.72 0.60 15.94
CA VAL A 622 2.25 0.49 15.94
C VAL A 622 1.67 1.86 16.24
N GLY A 623 0.61 2.24 15.52
CA GLY A 623 -0.05 3.52 15.68
C GLY A 623 -1.57 3.41 15.71
N CYS A 624 -2.18 4.33 16.45
CA CYS A 624 -3.63 4.54 16.46
C CYS A 624 -3.92 6.01 16.18
N GLY A 625 -4.86 6.28 15.27
CA GLY A 625 -5.24 7.62 14.86
C GLY A 625 -6.75 7.82 14.73
N ARG A 626 -7.15 9.06 14.50
CA ARG A 626 -8.53 9.48 14.22
C ARG A 626 -8.59 10.28 12.92
N THR A 627 -9.71 10.16 12.22
CA THR A 627 -9.97 10.89 10.95
C THR A 627 -10.49 12.32 11.15
N PHE A 628 -10.58 12.78 12.40
CA PHE A 628 -11.08 14.08 12.78
C PHE A 628 -10.18 14.69 13.86
N ALA A 629 -10.08 16.02 13.89
CA ALA A 629 -9.44 16.74 14.98
C ALA A 629 -10.51 17.02 16.06
N GLY A 630 -10.24 16.64 17.30
CA GLY A 630 -11.20 16.89 18.38
C GLY A 630 -10.61 16.69 19.78
N ASP A 631 -11.19 17.41 20.74
CA ASP A 631 -10.83 17.31 22.15
C ASP A 631 -11.54 16.11 22.79
N GLY A 632 -10.75 15.21 23.37
CA GLY A 632 -11.24 14.05 24.12
C GLY A 632 -10.19 12.95 24.20
N ASP A 633 -9.99 12.44 25.42
CA ASP A 633 -9.00 11.40 25.68
C ASP A 633 -9.24 10.18 24.77
N PRO A 634 -8.23 9.73 24.01
CA PRO A 634 -8.38 8.55 23.19
C PRO A 634 -8.53 7.32 24.06
N GLN A 635 -9.68 6.64 23.95
CA GLN A 635 -9.86 5.34 24.58
C GLN A 635 -9.01 4.30 23.87
N LEU A 636 -7.88 3.92 24.49
CA LEU A 636 -6.93 2.91 23.99
C LEU A 636 -7.37 1.48 24.33
N PHE A 637 -8.67 1.21 24.26
CA PHE A 637 -9.24 -0.06 24.71
C PHE A 637 -8.64 -1.27 23.96
N HIS A 638 -8.31 -1.11 22.67
CA HIS A 638 -7.76 -2.18 21.83
C HIS A 638 -6.32 -2.61 22.22
N LEU A 639 -5.55 -1.74 22.90
CA LEU A 639 -4.15 -2.01 23.30
C LEU A 639 -3.98 -2.13 24.81
N GLN A 640 -5.01 -1.86 25.61
CA GLN A 640 -4.90 -1.79 27.07
C GLN A 640 -4.41 -3.11 27.68
N ALA A 641 -4.94 -4.25 27.22
CA ALA A 641 -4.51 -5.56 27.69
C ALA A 641 -3.04 -5.88 27.32
N LEU A 642 -2.58 -5.42 26.15
CA LEU A 642 -1.18 -5.54 25.76
C LEU A 642 -0.31 -4.65 26.67
N LEU A 643 -0.66 -3.39 26.89
CA LEU A 643 0.11 -2.49 27.76
C LEU A 643 0.19 -2.96 29.21
N HIS A 644 -0.82 -3.70 29.68
CA HIS A 644 -0.81 -4.37 30.98
C HIS A 644 0.12 -5.59 30.98
N SER A 645 -0.01 -6.48 29.99
CA SER A 645 0.79 -7.71 29.88
C SER A 645 2.29 -7.42 29.74
N PHE A 646 2.64 -6.29 29.12
CA PHE A 646 4.03 -5.86 28.91
C PHE A 646 4.54 -4.83 29.94
N GLN A 647 3.86 -4.64 31.08
CA GLN A 647 4.24 -3.61 32.06
C GLN A 647 5.69 -3.77 32.56
N GLY A 648 6.17 -5.01 32.75
CA GLY A 648 7.56 -5.30 33.14
C GLY A 648 8.61 -5.15 32.02
N ARG A 649 8.17 -4.96 30.77
CA ARG A 649 9.01 -4.82 29.58
C ARG A 649 9.03 -3.39 29.02
N LYS A 650 8.33 -2.45 29.66
CA LYS A 650 8.35 -1.03 29.28
C LYS A 650 9.73 -0.45 29.52
N LEU A 651 10.30 0.18 28.49
CA LEU A 651 11.58 0.86 28.56
C LEU A 651 11.33 2.32 28.92
N SER A 652 11.49 2.66 30.19
CA SER A 652 11.33 4.03 30.66
C SER A 652 12.65 4.80 30.56
N LEU A 653 12.59 6.00 29.98
CA LEU A 653 13.62 7.01 30.16
C LEU A 653 13.25 7.77 31.43
N SER A 654 13.95 7.52 32.55
CA SER A 654 13.80 8.40 33.70
C SER A 654 14.32 9.78 33.29
N LEU A 655 13.46 10.79 33.29
CA LEU A 655 13.90 12.17 33.41
C LEU A 655 14.56 12.27 34.78
N GLN A 656 15.90 12.27 34.82
CA GLN A 656 16.58 12.80 36.00
C GLN A 656 16.28 14.30 36.00
N THR A 657 15.45 14.69 36.96
CA THR A 657 15.13 16.06 37.37
C THR A 657 16.36 16.90 37.63
#